data_AF-A0A2U3RT98-F1
#
_entry.id   AF-A0A2U3RT98-F1
#
_cell.length_a   1.000
_cell.length_b   1.000
_cell.length_c   1.000
_cell.angle_alpha   90.00
_cell.angle_beta   90.00
_cell.angle_gamma   90.00
#
_symmetry.space_group_name_H-M   'P 1'
#
loop_
_entity.id
_entity.type
_entity.pdbx_description
1 polymer ?
#
loop_
_entity_poly.entity_id
_entity_poly.type
_entity_poly.pdbx_seq_one_letter_code
_entity_poly.pdbx_strand_id
1 'polypeptide(L)'
;MTDKINDSNNFNNIHNSKTDIENSKANSLNHNVAVKLTNGDIADGIVLLSDHNSLRADNTLKESINQLINDWKNSKFELQDRLIIAGHKEAENINQNIRNYMKENGDLKGPEYSILISGAESKKYANYMAGDRIVFQTNDKDLQIQNSEFATLVSIDENKFVAKTDTGNEVSFDLNKISFKHGYATTVCNPQTAVKKDVYVLHNNGVGIESSNISMIGNAEQVRLYYNVQATKNVANLIEQLSTAKTDFINSKEENNDVQANEVRQYQSAQNYRKNDYYSNSEEELQKLRDAIAYRAETIACELLGDPNKRLSTYGKIRWGDTGKIQVTTEGKYAGKWYDFSTGQKGDLLSLAQRERGYSFFEAKEYLKSMVGMSNISQRYQRPPKTDDSQQYTQQSESVKIAKVQNLYERSSRIHGYEIDTSPSAEVEIVKKYLENRGITFDKSTASSDLKASILLDTQTRENYPAFTAFARNSKGEITGVQAVYLNLAGDKANISINRRSFGKISGSFITIAKRNANDPNITIIAEGAETALSLQQSGIKGNIIASAGIANLRNYSPFPGEKIIIAADNDSKNPITNNTVIKAAKTLEMKGAITCIVKPPENGDFNNLLQSCGDQSIRDIIEPEITKLTKAVEATKLTQTENNSIEKQNDITNVKELYNKSSSLYYSKQKEEAKVEAIVGASR
;
A
#
# COMPACT_ATOMS: atom_id res chain seq x y z
N MET A 1 38.15 -19.23 -57.19
CA MET A 1 38.10 -17.76 -57.33
C MET A 1 36.83 -17.47 -58.11
N THR A 2 35.73 -17.17 -57.42
CA THR A 2 35.21 -15.78 -57.22
C THR A 2 34.90 -15.12 -58.57
N ASP A 3 33.73 -14.57 -58.87
CA ASP A 3 32.60 -14.11 -58.07
C ASP A 3 31.44 -13.78 -59.04
N LYS A 4 30.22 -13.86 -58.51
CA LYS A 4 29.01 -13.00 -58.65
C LYS A 4 28.74 -12.25 -59.98
N ILE A 5 27.46 -12.28 -60.41
CA ILE A 5 26.56 -11.11 -60.52
C ILE A 5 25.10 -11.55 -60.81
N ASN A 6 24.18 -10.95 -60.03
CA ASN A 6 22.75 -10.66 -60.21
C ASN A 6 21.75 -11.73 -60.65
N ASP A 7 20.86 -12.08 -59.71
CA ASP A 7 19.42 -11.86 -59.89
C ASP A 7 18.76 -11.54 -58.53
N SER A 8 18.58 -10.25 -58.28
CA SER A 8 17.81 -9.68 -57.18
C SER A 8 16.44 -9.30 -57.72
N ASN A 9 15.38 -10.09 -57.45
CA ASN A 9 13.98 -9.66 -57.46
C ASN A 9 13.01 -10.82 -57.14
N ASN A 10 13.04 -11.38 -55.92
CA ASN A 10 11.90 -12.18 -55.46
C ASN A 10 11.76 -12.41 -53.93
N PHE A 11 11.98 -11.40 -53.08
CA PHE A 11 11.77 -11.55 -51.62
C PHE A 11 10.87 -10.50 -50.96
N ASN A 12 10.22 -9.59 -51.72
CA ASN A 12 9.42 -8.52 -51.13
C ASN A 12 7.91 -8.81 -50.94
N ASN A 13 7.43 -10.02 -51.23
CA ASN A 13 5.99 -10.33 -51.12
C ASN A 13 5.56 -11.16 -49.89
N ILE A 14 6.47 -11.48 -48.96
CA ILE A 14 6.12 -12.17 -47.70
C ILE A 14 6.23 -11.23 -46.48
N HIS A 15 6.91 -10.09 -46.61
CA HIS A 15 7.05 -9.13 -45.51
C HIS A 15 5.92 -8.10 -45.40
N ASN A 16 5.10 -7.90 -46.45
CA ASN A 16 4.02 -6.90 -46.41
C ASN A 16 2.69 -7.41 -45.81
N SER A 17 2.44 -8.71 -45.74
CA SER A 17 1.20 -9.21 -45.12
C SER A 17 1.24 -9.23 -43.59
N LYS A 18 2.43 -9.26 -42.98
CA LYS A 18 2.61 -9.18 -41.52
C LYS A 18 2.54 -7.74 -41.01
N THR A 19 3.07 -6.78 -41.78
CA THR A 19 3.04 -5.36 -41.45
C THR A 19 1.64 -4.76 -41.59
N ASP A 20 0.80 -5.23 -42.52
CA ASP A 20 -0.58 -4.73 -42.65
C ASP A 20 -1.52 -5.21 -41.51
N ILE A 21 -1.29 -6.42 -40.98
CA ILE A 21 -2.03 -6.95 -39.81
C ILE A 21 -1.54 -6.29 -38.51
N GLU A 22 -0.24 -6.04 -38.36
CA GLU A 22 0.33 -5.31 -37.23
C GLU A 22 -0.06 -3.81 -37.26
N ASN A 23 -0.13 -3.18 -38.44
CA ASN A 23 -0.59 -1.79 -38.61
C ASN A 23 -2.09 -1.62 -38.35
N SER A 24 -2.92 -2.62 -38.66
CA SER A 24 -4.35 -2.65 -38.31
C SER A 24 -4.58 -2.71 -36.79
N LYS A 25 -3.76 -3.49 -36.06
CA LYS A 25 -3.84 -3.57 -34.59
C LYS A 25 -3.26 -2.33 -33.89
N ALA A 26 -2.17 -1.78 -34.43
CA ALA A 26 -1.54 -0.55 -33.94
C ALA A 26 -2.46 0.69 -34.01
N ASN A 27 -3.47 0.67 -34.90
CA ASN A 27 -4.48 1.72 -35.02
C ASN A 27 -5.84 1.38 -34.38
N SER A 28 -5.96 0.25 -33.69
CA SER A 28 -7.23 -0.09 -33.03
C SER A 28 -7.47 0.82 -31.83
N LEU A 29 -8.72 1.25 -31.64
CA LEU A 29 -9.13 2.09 -30.50
C LEU A 29 -8.63 1.54 -29.16
N ASN A 30 -8.82 0.24 -28.94
CA ASN A 30 -8.48 -0.40 -27.68
C ASN A 30 -6.96 -0.42 -27.47
N HIS A 31 -6.17 -0.59 -28.53
CA HIS A 31 -4.72 -0.43 -28.49
C HIS A 31 -4.34 1.00 -28.07
N ASN A 32 -4.98 2.02 -28.65
CA ASN A 32 -4.74 3.42 -28.27
C ASN A 32 -5.12 3.71 -26.81
N VAL A 33 -6.25 3.18 -26.34
CA VAL A 33 -6.64 3.24 -24.91
C VAL A 33 -5.54 2.60 -24.06
N ALA A 34 -5.08 1.40 -24.41
CA ALA A 34 -4.03 0.71 -23.66
C ALA A 34 -2.70 1.47 -23.67
N VAL A 35 -2.31 2.09 -24.78
CA VAL A 35 -1.11 2.96 -24.86
C VAL A 35 -1.25 4.15 -23.93
N LYS A 36 -2.40 4.86 -23.95
CA LYS A 36 -2.66 6.00 -23.05
C LYS A 36 -2.63 5.59 -21.58
N LEU A 37 -3.30 4.49 -21.24
CA LEU A 37 -3.27 3.92 -19.88
C LEU A 37 -1.85 3.50 -19.47
N THR A 38 -1.06 2.92 -20.38
CA THR A 38 0.34 2.48 -20.17
C THR A 38 1.33 3.65 -20.06
N ASN A 39 1.07 4.78 -20.72
CA ASN A 39 1.90 5.98 -20.64
C ASN A 39 1.52 6.89 -19.47
N GLY A 40 0.30 6.74 -18.94
CA GLY A 40 -0.16 7.46 -17.74
C GLY A 40 -1.01 8.67 -18.09
N ASP A 41 -1.35 8.81 -19.37
CA ASP A 41 -2.34 9.72 -19.90
C ASP A 41 -3.74 9.13 -19.63
N ILE A 42 -4.06 8.89 -18.35
CA ILE A 42 -5.30 8.22 -17.95
C ILE A 42 -6.52 9.01 -18.41
N ALA A 43 -6.46 10.35 -18.34
CA ALA A 43 -7.53 11.22 -18.83
C ALA A 43 -7.84 10.95 -20.30
N ASP A 44 -6.82 10.94 -21.16
CA ASP A 44 -6.97 10.65 -22.59
C ASP A 44 -7.53 9.24 -22.84
N GLY A 45 -7.07 8.23 -22.08
CA GLY A 45 -7.59 6.87 -22.18
C GLY A 45 -9.07 6.76 -21.80
N ILE A 46 -9.50 7.50 -20.78
CA ILE A 46 -10.91 7.55 -20.35
C ILE A 46 -11.78 8.33 -21.34
N VAL A 47 -11.26 9.43 -21.93
CA VAL A 47 -11.93 10.16 -23.00
C VAL A 47 -12.15 9.24 -24.21
N LEU A 48 -11.13 8.49 -24.64
CA LEU A 48 -11.27 7.51 -25.74
C LEU A 48 -12.32 6.44 -25.44
N LEU A 49 -12.40 5.92 -24.21
CA LEU A 49 -13.46 4.98 -23.82
C LEU A 49 -14.84 5.64 -23.82
N SER A 50 -14.94 6.91 -23.42
CA SER A 50 -16.19 7.67 -23.41
C SER A 50 -16.71 7.94 -24.82
N ASP A 51 -15.86 8.45 -25.71
CA ASP A 51 -16.21 8.84 -27.08
C ASP A 51 -16.73 7.66 -27.91
N HIS A 52 -16.29 6.45 -27.57
CA HIS A 52 -16.70 5.21 -28.23
C HIS A 52 -17.80 4.44 -27.49
N ASN A 53 -18.47 5.09 -26.53
CA ASN A 53 -19.55 4.47 -25.76
C ASN A 53 -19.12 3.16 -25.07
N SER A 54 -17.87 3.12 -24.61
CA SER A 54 -17.25 2.03 -23.84
C SER A 54 -17.08 2.36 -22.36
N LEU A 55 -17.42 3.58 -21.94
CA LEU A 55 -17.49 3.98 -20.54
C LEU A 55 -18.95 3.89 -20.04
N ARG A 56 -19.17 3.26 -18.87
CA ARG A 56 -20.47 3.04 -18.26
C ARG A 56 -20.47 3.56 -16.83
N ALA A 57 -21.46 4.38 -16.51
CA ALA A 57 -21.60 5.04 -15.22
C ALA A 57 -22.97 4.72 -14.64
N ASP A 58 -23.01 4.17 -13.43
CA ASP A 58 -24.25 3.97 -12.68
C ASP A 58 -24.17 4.64 -11.30
N ASN A 59 -25.27 4.73 -10.57
CA ASN A 59 -25.25 5.42 -9.27
C ASN A 59 -24.56 4.56 -8.21
N THR A 60 -24.80 3.24 -8.21
CA THR A 60 -24.31 2.31 -7.19
C THR A 60 -23.50 1.15 -7.77
N LEU A 61 -22.62 0.55 -6.95
CA LEU A 61 -21.85 -0.63 -7.34
C LEU A 61 -22.74 -1.80 -7.80
N LYS A 62 -23.90 -1.97 -7.16
CA LYS A 62 -24.85 -3.05 -7.51
C LYS A 62 -25.42 -2.85 -8.91
N GLU A 63 -25.78 -1.61 -9.26
CA GLU A 63 -26.26 -1.27 -10.61
C GLU A 63 -25.18 -1.53 -11.65
N SER A 64 -23.94 -1.09 -11.41
CA SER A 64 -22.83 -1.36 -12.34
C SER A 64 -22.54 -2.85 -12.52
N ILE A 65 -22.58 -3.65 -11.45
CA ILE A 65 -22.44 -5.12 -11.57
C ILE A 65 -23.59 -5.71 -12.39
N ASN A 66 -24.83 -5.27 -12.15
CA ASN A 66 -25.99 -5.77 -12.89
C ASN A 66 -25.92 -5.41 -14.38
N GLN A 67 -25.55 -4.17 -14.70
CA GLN A 67 -25.38 -3.70 -16.08
C GLN A 67 -24.24 -4.45 -16.77
N LEU A 68 -23.10 -4.62 -16.10
CA LEU A 68 -21.97 -5.40 -16.60
C LEU A 68 -22.37 -6.84 -16.92
N ILE A 69 -23.06 -7.50 -15.98
CA ILE A 69 -23.55 -8.86 -16.18
C ILE A 69 -24.55 -8.92 -17.33
N ASN A 70 -25.45 -7.94 -17.46
CA ASN A 70 -26.38 -7.87 -18.59
C ASN A 70 -25.65 -7.75 -19.94
N ASP A 71 -24.65 -6.88 -20.03
CA ASP A 71 -23.84 -6.73 -21.25
C ASP A 71 -22.99 -7.98 -21.52
N TRP A 72 -22.56 -8.69 -20.47
CA TRP A 72 -21.87 -9.97 -20.58
C TRP A 72 -22.79 -11.08 -21.12
N LYS A 73 -24.04 -11.14 -20.65
CA LYS A 73 -25.05 -12.10 -21.12
C LYS A 73 -25.34 -11.91 -22.61
N ASN A 74 -25.48 -10.66 -23.04
CA ASN A 74 -25.82 -10.28 -24.41
C ASN A 74 -24.61 -10.20 -25.36
N SER A 75 -23.44 -10.67 -24.93
CA SER A 75 -22.25 -10.69 -25.78
C SER A 75 -22.42 -11.66 -26.96
N LYS A 76 -21.90 -11.25 -28.12
CA LYS A 76 -21.85 -12.07 -29.35
C LYS A 76 -20.68 -13.07 -29.37
N PHE A 77 -19.74 -12.93 -28.44
CA PHE A 77 -18.52 -13.75 -28.41
C PHE A 77 -18.75 -15.06 -27.67
N GLU A 78 -17.97 -16.10 -27.91
CA GLU A 78 -18.11 -17.35 -27.15
C GLU A 78 -17.70 -17.17 -25.68
N LEU A 79 -18.18 -18.05 -24.79
CA LEU A 79 -17.90 -17.98 -23.35
C LEU A 79 -16.40 -17.89 -23.03
N GLN A 80 -15.58 -18.65 -23.75
CA GLN A 80 -14.13 -18.67 -23.61
C GLN A 80 -13.45 -17.36 -24.03
N ASP A 81 -14.10 -16.55 -24.88
CA ASP A 81 -13.57 -15.30 -25.42
C ASP A 81 -13.97 -14.07 -24.57
N ARG A 82 -14.81 -14.26 -23.55
CA ARG A 82 -15.29 -13.22 -22.63
C ARG A 82 -14.48 -13.24 -21.32
N LEU A 83 -14.19 -12.07 -20.75
CA LEU A 83 -13.55 -11.98 -19.44
C LEU A 83 -13.93 -10.72 -18.68
N ILE A 84 -14.14 -10.88 -17.38
CA ILE A 84 -14.41 -9.77 -16.46
C ILE A 84 -13.20 -9.54 -15.55
N ILE A 85 -12.82 -8.29 -15.41
CA ILE A 85 -11.72 -7.83 -14.56
C ILE A 85 -12.33 -6.96 -13.45
N ALA A 86 -12.15 -7.37 -12.20
CA ALA A 86 -12.71 -6.69 -11.03
C ALA A 86 -11.87 -6.95 -9.77
N GLY A 87 -12.05 -6.12 -8.73
CA GLY A 87 -11.45 -6.36 -7.41
C GLY A 87 -11.83 -7.73 -6.84
N HIS A 88 -11.03 -8.26 -5.89
CA HIS A 88 -11.17 -9.65 -5.43
C HIS A 88 -12.58 -9.99 -4.94
N LYS A 89 -13.16 -9.12 -4.10
CA LYS A 89 -14.50 -9.32 -3.53
C LYS A 89 -15.58 -9.24 -4.62
N GLU A 90 -15.47 -8.29 -5.53
CA GLU A 90 -16.39 -8.11 -6.64
C GLU A 90 -16.30 -9.28 -7.62
N ALA A 91 -15.10 -9.77 -7.93
CA ALA A 91 -14.88 -10.92 -8.80
C ALA A 91 -15.50 -12.21 -8.22
N GLU A 92 -15.37 -12.47 -6.91
CA GLU A 92 -16.07 -13.61 -6.27
C GLU A 92 -17.59 -13.50 -6.43
N ASN A 93 -18.16 -12.31 -6.20
CA ASN A 93 -19.60 -12.05 -6.34
C ASN A 93 -20.07 -12.22 -7.80
N ILE A 94 -19.34 -11.64 -8.76
CA ILE A 94 -19.66 -11.71 -10.18
C ILE A 94 -19.60 -13.16 -10.69
N ASN A 95 -18.56 -13.92 -10.31
CA ASN A 95 -18.45 -15.34 -10.65
C ASN A 95 -19.70 -16.11 -10.20
N GLN A 96 -20.17 -15.88 -8.97
CA GLN A 96 -21.37 -16.54 -8.46
C GLN A 96 -22.65 -16.14 -9.23
N ASN A 97 -22.80 -14.85 -9.56
CA ASN A 97 -23.98 -14.37 -10.30
C ASN A 97 -24.03 -14.92 -11.73
N ILE A 98 -22.90 -14.96 -12.42
CA ILE A 98 -22.80 -15.56 -13.76
C ILE A 98 -23.12 -17.03 -13.70
N ARG A 99 -22.57 -17.73 -12.72
CA ARG A 99 -22.81 -19.16 -12.54
C ARG A 99 -24.28 -19.47 -12.25
N ASN A 100 -24.94 -18.68 -11.40
CA ASN A 100 -26.37 -18.81 -11.15
C ASN A 100 -27.19 -18.63 -12.43
N TYR A 101 -26.85 -17.60 -13.22
CA TYR A 101 -27.48 -17.39 -14.52
C TYR A 101 -27.26 -18.56 -15.49
N MET A 102 -26.04 -19.09 -15.58
CA MET A 102 -25.75 -20.22 -16.45
C MET A 102 -26.50 -21.49 -16.02
N LYS A 103 -26.76 -21.68 -14.73
CA LYS A 103 -27.65 -22.74 -14.25
C LYS A 103 -29.10 -22.51 -14.67
N GLU A 104 -29.61 -21.29 -14.49
CA GLU A 104 -30.99 -20.91 -14.85
C GLU A 104 -31.26 -21.05 -16.35
N ASN A 105 -30.29 -20.69 -17.19
CA ASN A 105 -30.35 -20.86 -18.65
C ASN A 105 -30.10 -22.31 -19.12
N GLY A 106 -29.66 -23.19 -18.22
CA GLY A 106 -29.29 -24.56 -18.55
C GLY A 106 -27.95 -24.71 -19.28
N ASP A 107 -27.06 -23.73 -19.24
CA ASP A 107 -25.69 -23.86 -19.73
C ASP A 107 -24.82 -24.72 -18.79
N LEU A 108 -25.14 -24.72 -17.48
CA LEU A 108 -24.56 -25.63 -16.49
C LEU A 108 -25.59 -26.67 -16.07
N LYS A 109 -25.35 -27.94 -16.42
CA LYS A 109 -26.23 -29.07 -16.10
C LYS A 109 -25.46 -30.19 -15.40
N GLY A 110 -26.19 -31.01 -14.66
CA GLY A 110 -25.64 -32.19 -14.00
C GLY A 110 -25.34 -31.99 -12.51
N PRO A 111 -24.53 -32.87 -11.91
CA PRO A 111 -24.21 -32.79 -10.49
C PRO A 111 -23.29 -31.60 -10.17
N GLU A 112 -23.51 -31.00 -9.00
CA GLU A 112 -22.70 -29.93 -8.44
C GLU A 112 -21.80 -30.47 -7.33
N TYR A 113 -20.51 -30.18 -7.41
CA TYR A 113 -19.49 -30.72 -6.50
C TYR A 113 -18.93 -29.60 -5.63
N SER A 114 -19.01 -29.78 -4.30
CA SER A 114 -18.47 -28.83 -3.33
C SER A 114 -17.05 -29.19 -2.93
N ILE A 115 -16.11 -28.28 -3.17
CA ILE A 115 -14.70 -28.40 -2.82
C ILE A 115 -14.40 -27.53 -1.60
N LEU A 116 -13.75 -28.09 -0.59
CA LEU A 116 -13.27 -27.35 0.57
C LEU A 116 -12.05 -26.51 0.18
N ILE A 117 -12.18 -25.18 0.20
CA ILE A 117 -11.11 -24.24 -0.18
C ILE A 117 -10.42 -23.58 1.02
N SER A 118 -10.95 -23.70 2.24
CA SER A 118 -10.25 -23.31 3.49
C SER A 118 -10.73 -24.10 4.71
N GLY A 119 -9.83 -24.42 5.67
CA GLY A 119 -10.24 -25.11 6.89
C GLY A 119 -9.18 -25.24 8.00
N ALA A 120 -9.40 -24.48 9.09
CA ALA A 120 -9.14 -24.83 10.50
C ALA A 120 -10.10 -24.06 11.43
N GLU A 121 -10.41 -22.80 11.09
CA GLU A 121 -11.29 -21.92 11.91
C GLU A 121 -12.64 -21.57 11.23
N SER A 122 -12.74 -21.63 9.90
CA SER A 122 -14.02 -21.59 9.16
C SER A 122 -13.92 -22.44 7.88
N LYS A 123 -14.87 -23.37 7.70
CA LYS A 123 -14.94 -24.21 6.50
C LYS A 123 -15.57 -23.40 5.36
N LYS A 124 -14.78 -22.98 4.36
CA LYS A 124 -15.28 -22.33 3.12
C LYS A 124 -15.30 -23.37 2.01
N TYR A 125 -16.43 -23.49 1.31
CA TYR A 125 -16.60 -24.38 0.17
C TYR A 125 -16.80 -23.56 -1.11
N ALA A 126 -16.30 -24.07 -2.23
CA ALA A 126 -16.60 -23.57 -3.57
C ALA A 126 -17.25 -24.70 -4.39
N ASN A 127 -18.31 -24.37 -5.12
CA ASN A 127 -19.07 -25.36 -5.87
C ASN A 127 -18.73 -25.29 -7.36
N TYR A 128 -18.54 -26.45 -7.99
CA TYR A 128 -18.17 -26.57 -9.40
C TYR A 128 -19.05 -27.58 -10.13
N MET A 129 -19.26 -27.36 -11.43
CA MET A 129 -20.02 -28.21 -12.34
C MET A 129 -19.27 -28.37 -13.67
N ALA A 130 -19.59 -29.45 -14.41
CA ALA A 130 -19.19 -29.53 -15.81
C ALA A 130 -19.76 -28.32 -16.57
N GLY A 131 -18.91 -27.72 -17.41
CA GLY A 131 -19.15 -26.44 -18.09
C GLY A 131 -18.58 -25.22 -17.37
N ASP A 132 -18.18 -25.33 -16.09
CA ASP A 132 -17.66 -24.17 -15.37
C ASP A 132 -16.34 -23.65 -15.95
N ARG A 133 -16.22 -22.33 -16.06
CA ARG A 133 -14.95 -21.67 -16.38
C ARG A 133 -14.08 -21.58 -15.14
N ILE A 134 -12.83 -21.99 -15.26
CA ILE A 134 -11.84 -21.94 -14.21
C ILE A 134 -10.55 -21.26 -14.69
N VAL A 135 -9.73 -20.85 -13.73
CA VAL A 135 -8.36 -20.39 -13.96
C VAL A 135 -7.44 -21.12 -12.98
N PHE A 136 -6.35 -21.68 -13.50
CA PHE A 136 -5.34 -22.36 -12.68
C PHE A 136 -4.51 -21.35 -11.89
N GLN A 137 -4.21 -21.68 -10.64
CA GLN A 137 -3.38 -20.88 -9.72
C GLN A 137 -2.01 -21.53 -9.44
N THR A 138 -1.69 -22.61 -10.17
CA THR A 138 -0.45 -23.40 -10.03
C THR A 138 0.14 -23.71 -11.40
N ASN A 139 1.44 -23.96 -11.45
CA ASN A 139 2.11 -24.57 -12.59
C ASN A 139 2.32 -26.06 -12.32
N ASP A 140 2.03 -26.91 -13.30
CA ASP A 140 2.37 -28.34 -13.27
C ASP A 140 2.88 -28.74 -14.66
N LYS A 141 4.17 -29.11 -14.74
CA LYS A 141 4.81 -29.42 -16.02
C LYS A 141 4.36 -30.74 -16.60
N ASP A 142 4.06 -31.73 -15.75
CA ASP A 142 3.71 -33.08 -16.19
C ASP A 142 2.29 -33.08 -16.75
N LEU A 143 1.40 -32.30 -16.13
CA LEU A 143 0.03 -32.10 -16.60
C LEU A 143 -0.10 -30.99 -17.65
N GLN A 144 1.01 -30.31 -18.01
CA GLN A 144 1.02 -29.18 -18.93
C GLN A 144 0.10 -28.02 -18.51
N ILE A 145 -0.06 -27.82 -17.19
CA ILE A 145 -0.89 -26.77 -16.61
C ILE A 145 -0.01 -25.54 -16.35
N GLN A 146 -0.43 -24.38 -16.86
CA GLN A 146 0.22 -23.11 -16.59
C GLN A 146 -0.58 -22.25 -15.60
N ASN A 147 0.12 -21.56 -14.72
CA ASN A 147 -0.49 -20.59 -13.82
C ASN A 147 -1.14 -19.46 -14.63
N SER A 148 -2.35 -19.06 -14.22
CA SER A 148 -3.20 -18.09 -14.94
C SER A 148 -3.69 -18.55 -16.32
N GLU A 149 -3.60 -19.84 -16.64
CA GLU A 149 -4.27 -20.42 -17.80
C GLU A 149 -5.75 -20.68 -17.49
N PHE A 150 -6.61 -20.30 -18.43
CA PHE A 150 -8.05 -20.51 -18.34
C PHE A 150 -8.45 -21.84 -18.97
N ALA A 151 -9.46 -22.46 -18.38
CA ALA A 151 -10.01 -23.71 -18.88
C ALA A 151 -11.52 -23.81 -18.62
N THR A 152 -12.18 -24.72 -19.32
CA THR A 152 -13.56 -25.14 -19.05
C THR A 152 -13.54 -26.54 -18.46
N LEU A 153 -14.21 -26.75 -17.33
CA LEU A 153 -14.42 -28.09 -16.78
C LEU A 153 -15.29 -28.91 -17.74
N VAL A 154 -14.79 -30.06 -18.17
CA VAL A 154 -15.48 -30.97 -19.09
C VAL A 154 -16.23 -32.03 -18.30
N SER A 155 -15.59 -32.60 -17.29
CA SER A 155 -16.21 -33.59 -16.40
C SER A 155 -15.64 -33.48 -15.00
N ILE A 156 -16.46 -33.89 -14.04
CA ILE A 156 -16.11 -33.91 -12.63
C ILE A 156 -16.51 -35.28 -12.07
N ASP A 157 -15.55 -35.94 -11.43
CA ASP A 157 -15.71 -37.15 -10.64
C ASP A 157 -15.24 -36.87 -9.20
N GLU A 158 -15.62 -37.70 -8.23
CA GLU A 158 -15.34 -37.53 -6.79
C GLU A 158 -13.85 -37.30 -6.49
N ASN A 159 -12.94 -37.83 -7.33
CA ASN A 159 -11.50 -37.74 -7.13
C ASN A 159 -10.74 -37.09 -8.30
N LYS A 160 -11.41 -36.75 -9.41
CA LYS A 160 -10.72 -36.33 -10.63
C LYS A 160 -11.54 -35.34 -11.44
N PHE A 161 -10.90 -34.25 -11.83
CA PHE A 161 -11.47 -33.22 -12.68
C PHE A 161 -10.81 -33.32 -14.05
N VAL A 162 -11.59 -33.10 -15.10
CA VAL A 162 -11.08 -32.95 -16.47
C VAL A 162 -11.43 -31.55 -16.93
N ALA A 163 -10.43 -30.78 -17.36
CA ALA A 163 -10.63 -29.46 -17.93
C ALA A 163 -10.01 -29.36 -19.31
N LYS A 164 -10.66 -28.62 -20.21
CA LYS A 164 -10.12 -28.24 -21.49
C LYS A 164 -9.62 -26.81 -21.41
N THR A 165 -8.30 -26.64 -21.49
CA THR A 165 -7.64 -25.33 -21.54
C THR A 165 -8.04 -24.57 -22.81
N ASP A 166 -7.96 -23.24 -22.76
CA ASP A 166 -8.24 -22.39 -23.92
C ASP A 166 -7.22 -22.58 -25.06
N THR A 167 -6.03 -23.09 -24.72
CA THR A 167 -4.99 -23.49 -25.69
C THR A 167 -5.31 -24.81 -26.39
N GLY A 168 -6.33 -25.54 -25.92
CA GLY A 168 -6.86 -26.76 -26.54
C GLY A 168 -6.45 -28.06 -25.86
N ASN A 169 -5.58 -28.03 -24.84
CA ASN A 169 -5.17 -29.21 -24.09
C ASN A 169 -6.27 -29.68 -23.15
N GLU A 170 -6.49 -31.00 -23.10
CA GLU A 170 -7.32 -31.64 -22.09
C GLU A 170 -6.45 -32.12 -20.93
N VAL A 171 -6.73 -31.63 -19.73
CA VAL A 171 -5.93 -31.89 -18.53
C VAL A 171 -6.80 -32.57 -17.48
N SER A 172 -6.29 -33.67 -16.92
CA SER A 172 -6.95 -34.42 -15.85
C SER A 172 -6.16 -34.25 -14.55
N PHE A 173 -6.80 -33.77 -13.50
CA PHE A 173 -6.13 -33.42 -12.25
C PHE A 173 -6.94 -33.76 -10.99
N ASP A 174 -6.20 -33.86 -9.88
CA ASP A 174 -6.74 -34.09 -8.53
C ASP A 174 -6.96 -32.75 -7.82
N LEU A 175 -8.16 -32.57 -7.29
CA LEU A 175 -8.63 -31.39 -6.57
C LEU A 175 -7.83 -31.07 -5.30
N ASN A 176 -7.13 -32.04 -4.71
CA ASN A 176 -6.26 -31.80 -3.55
C ASN A 176 -4.83 -31.38 -3.95
N LYS A 177 -4.46 -31.49 -5.23
CA LYS A 177 -3.09 -31.24 -5.71
C LYS A 177 -2.97 -29.99 -6.56
N ILE A 178 -4.00 -29.68 -7.34
CA ILE A 178 -4.00 -28.53 -8.25
C ILE A 178 -4.89 -27.43 -7.68
N SER A 179 -4.35 -26.21 -7.60
CA SER A 179 -5.10 -25.04 -7.13
C SER A 179 -5.71 -24.31 -8.32
N PHE A 180 -7.00 -24.00 -8.22
CA PHE A 180 -7.76 -23.28 -9.23
C PHE A 180 -8.94 -22.54 -8.59
N LYS A 181 -9.49 -21.57 -9.32
CA LYS A 181 -10.69 -20.82 -8.92
C LYS A 181 -11.61 -20.62 -10.13
N HIS A 182 -12.82 -20.11 -9.92
CA HIS A 182 -13.71 -19.68 -11.00
C HIS A 182 -13.04 -18.63 -11.89
N GLY A 183 -13.29 -18.73 -13.19
CA GLY A 183 -12.60 -17.98 -14.25
C GLY A 183 -13.51 -17.08 -15.10
N TYR A 184 -14.74 -16.78 -14.68
CA TYR A 184 -15.58 -15.80 -15.38
C TYR A 184 -15.11 -14.36 -15.09
N ALA A 185 -14.71 -14.11 -13.84
CA ALA A 185 -14.15 -12.85 -13.36
C ALA A 185 -12.86 -13.08 -12.55
N THR A 186 -11.88 -12.20 -12.72
CA THR A 186 -10.59 -12.24 -12.00
C THR A 186 -10.05 -10.84 -11.70
N THR A 187 -9.06 -10.75 -10.81
CA THR A 187 -8.33 -9.52 -10.47
C THR A 187 -7.20 -9.21 -11.45
N VAL A 188 -6.48 -10.26 -11.85
CA VAL A 188 -5.27 -10.19 -12.68
C VAL A 188 -5.36 -11.26 -13.75
N CYS A 189 -4.90 -10.95 -14.95
CA CYS A 189 -4.85 -11.87 -16.08
C CYS A 189 -3.47 -11.87 -16.71
N ASN A 190 -2.94 -13.03 -17.08
CA ASN A 190 -1.70 -13.08 -17.85
C ASN A 190 -2.03 -12.94 -19.35
N PRO A 191 -1.55 -11.87 -20.02
CA PRO A 191 -1.85 -11.63 -21.43
C PRO A 191 -1.30 -12.71 -22.38
N GLN A 192 -0.29 -13.46 -21.95
CA GLN A 192 0.34 -14.51 -22.76
C GLN A 192 -0.50 -15.79 -22.82
N THR A 193 -1.33 -16.06 -21.81
CA THR A 193 -2.11 -17.29 -21.69
C THR A 193 -3.61 -17.09 -21.91
N ALA A 194 -4.06 -15.83 -22.08
CA ALA A 194 -5.47 -15.47 -22.08
C ALA A 194 -5.80 -14.41 -23.15
N VAL A 195 -5.75 -14.75 -24.43
CA VAL A 195 -6.28 -13.84 -25.46
C VAL A 195 -7.81 -13.84 -25.36
N LYS A 196 -8.39 -12.68 -25.04
CA LYS A 196 -9.85 -12.48 -24.88
C LYS A 196 -10.33 -11.41 -25.84
N LYS A 197 -11.51 -11.63 -26.43
CA LYS A 197 -12.10 -10.71 -27.40
C LYS A 197 -13.04 -9.71 -26.75
N ASP A 198 -13.76 -10.09 -25.70
CA ASP A 198 -14.72 -9.22 -25.00
C ASP A 198 -14.33 -9.04 -23.53
N VAL A 199 -13.86 -7.85 -23.17
CA VAL A 199 -13.31 -7.55 -21.85
C VAL A 199 -14.15 -6.51 -21.13
N TYR A 200 -14.54 -6.84 -19.91
CA TYR A 200 -15.36 -6.00 -19.03
C TYR A 200 -14.54 -5.61 -17.81
N VAL A 201 -14.36 -4.33 -17.57
CA VAL A 201 -13.57 -3.82 -16.44
C VAL A 201 -14.49 -3.14 -15.44
N LEU A 202 -14.56 -3.64 -14.21
CA LEU A 202 -15.30 -3.00 -13.13
C LEU A 202 -14.35 -2.25 -12.21
N HIS A 203 -14.51 -0.94 -12.16
CA HIS A 203 -13.78 -0.07 -11.24
C HIS A 203 -14.61 0.24 -9.99
N ASN A 204 -14.02 -0.01 -8.81
CA ASN A 204 -14.63 0.31 -7.52
C ASN A 204 -13.54 0.71 -6.51
N ASN A 205 -13.67 1.91 -5.91
CA ASN A 205 -12.83 2.41 -4.80
C ASN A 205 -11.30 2.23 -4.96
N GLY A 206 -10.66 3.05 -5.80
CA GLY A 206 -9.20 3.26 -5.75
C GLY A 206 -8.32 2.10 -6.24
N VAL A 207 -8.89 1.02 -6.76
CA VAL A 207 -8.13 -0.05 -7.42
C VAL A 207 -7.79 0.38 -8.84
N GLY A 208 -6.50 0.38 -9.20
CA GLY A 208 -6.07 0.69 -10.57
C GLY A 208 -6.29 -0.47 -11.52
N ILE A 209 -6.18 -0.19 -12.80
CA ILE A 209 -6.10 -1.25 -13.81
C ILE A 209 -4.63 -1.68 -13.88
N GLU A 210 -4.34 -2.91 -13.44
CA GLU A 210 -2.99 -3.46 -13.49
C GLU A 210 -2.42 -3.52 -14.92
N SER A 211 -1.09 -3.43 -15.08
CA SER A 211 -0.45 -3.41 -16.40
C SER A 211 -0.77 -4.63 -17.28
N SER A 212 -0.91 -5.79 -16.66
CA SER A 212 -1.31 -7.05 -17.32
C SER A 212 -2.75 -6.98 -17.84
N ASN A 213 -3.66 -6.35 -17.08
CA ASN A 213 -5.03 -6.05 -17.48
C ASN A 213 -5.10 -4.95 -18.57
N ILE A 214 -4.21 -3.95 -18.55
CA ILE A 214 -4.09 -2.95 -19.63
C ILE A 214 -3.69 -3.63 -20.95
N SER A 215 -2.77 -4.59 -20.91
CA SER A 215 -2.43 -5.38 -22.10
C SER A 215 -3.61 -6.19 -22.62
N MET A 216 -4.49 -6.68 -21.75
CA MET A 216 -5.72 -7.37 -22.15
C MET A 216 -6.70 -6.42 -22.84
N ILE A 217 -6.90 -5.22 -22.27
CA ILE A 217 -7.68 -4.15 -22.90
C ILE A 217 -7.15 -3.88 -24.31
N GLY A 218 -5.83 -3.73 -24.48
CA GLY A 218 -5.22 -3.40 -25.77
C GLY A 218 -5.38 -4.45 -26.86
N ASN A 219 -5.54 -5.73 -26.49
CA ASN A 219 -5.65 -6.85 -27.42
C ASN A 219 -7.10 -7.29 -27.68
N ALA A 220 -8.06 -6.79 -26.90
CA ALA A 220 -9.45 -7.15 -27.03
C ALA A 220 -10.11 -6.48 -28.25
N GLU A 221 -11.08 -7.17 -28.84
CA GLU A 221 -11.93 -6.60 -29.89
C GLU A 221 -12.96 -5.63 -29.31
N GLN A 222 -13.44 -5.91 -28.09
CA GLN A 222 -14.41 -5.09 -27.40
C GLN A 222 -14.03 -4.91 -25.93
N VAL A 223 -14.10 -3.65 -25.47
CA VAL A 223 -13.80 -3.27 -24.09
C VAL A 223 -14.90 -2.38 -23.55
N ARG A 224 -15.32 -2.61 -22.30
CA ARG A 224 -16.21 -1.72 -21.56
C ARG A 224 -15.69 -1.52 -20.13
N LEU A 225 -15.63 -0.28 -19.67
CA LEU A 225 -15.28 0.08 -18.30
C LEU A 225 -16.52 0.58 -17.56
N TYR A 226 -16.84 -0.07 -16.44
CA TYR A 226 -17.96 0.23 -15.57
C TYR A 226 -17.46 0.86 -14.28
N TYR A 227 -18.11 1.95 -13.86
CA TYR A 227 -17.85 2.57 -12.58
C TYR A 227 -19.15 3.08 -11.96
N ASN A 228 -19.12 3.32 -10.65
CA ASN A 228 -20.27 3.85 -9.92
C ASN A 228 -19.98 5.21 -9.28
N VAL A 229 -20.95 6.13 -9.40
CA VAL A 229 -20.88 7.51 -8.90
C VAL A 229 -20.79 7.55 -7.38
N GLN A 230 -21.35 6.59 -6.65
CA GLN A 230 -21.21 6.53 -5.19
C GLN A 230 -19.75 6.39 -4.74
N ALA A 231 -18.95 5.57 -5.44
CA ALA A 231 -17.53 5.35 -5.14
C ALA A 231 -16.60 6.36 -5.82
N THR A 232 -16.94 6.81 -7.04
CA THR A 232 -16.07 7.70 -7.82
C THR A 232 -16.48 9.16 -7.74
N LYS A 233 -17.70 9.50 -7.32
CA LYS A 233 -18.32 10.85 -7.37
C LYS A 233 -18.56 11.40 -8.78
N ASN A 234 -17.61 11.28 -9.69
CA ASN A 234 -17.69 11.74 -11.08
C ASN A 234 -16.53 11.15 -11.91
N VAL A 235 -16.48 11.48 -13.21
CA VAL A 235 -15.43 11.00 -14.12
C VAL A 235 -14.04 11.57 -13.80
N ALA A 236 -13.94 12.79 -13.26
CA ALA A 236 -12.65 13.39 -12.90
C ALA A 236 -11.99 12.66 -11.73
N ASN A 237 -12.78 12.30 -10.72
CA ASN A 237 -12.32 11.49 -9.60
C ASN A 237 -12.08 10.02 -10.00
N LEU A 238 -12.79 9.46 -11.00
CA LEU A 238 -12.41 8.18 -11.61
C LEU A 238 -11.00 8.26 -12.22
N ILE A 239 -10.72 9.30 -13.01
CA ILE A 239 -9.40 9.54 -13.60
C ILE A 239 -8.34 9.69 -12.50
N GLU A 240 -8.63 10.43 -11.42
CA GLU A 240 -7.74 10.59 -10.27
C GLU A 240 -7.43 9.24 -9.57
N GLN A 241 -8.46 8.42 -9.36
CA GLN A 241 -8.32 7.10 -8.73
C GLN A 241 -7.46 6.17 -9.59
N LEU A 242 -7.72 6.09 -10.90
CA LEU A 242 -6.96 5.28 -11.84
C LEU A 242 -5.51 5.79 -12.02
N SER A 243 -5.29 7.11 -11.93
CA SER A 243 -3.96 7.72 -11.99
C SER A 243 -3.14 7.46 -10.72
N THR A 244 -3.79 7.44 -9.57
CA THR A 244 -3.13 7.20 -8.27
C THR A 244 -2.66 5.75 -8.15
N ALA A 245 -3.51 4.79 -8.51
CA ALA A 245 -3.16 3.38 -8.44
C ALA A 245 -2.03 2.97 -9.42
N LYS A 246 -1.86 3.70 -10.54
CA LYS A 246 -0.70 3.52 -11.42
C LYS A 246 0.61 4.02 -10.79
N THR A 247 0.54 5.05 -9.96
CA THR A 247 1.71 5.55 -9.22
C THR A 247 2.17 4.52 -8.18
N ASP A 248 1.22 3.82 -7.54
CA ASP A 248 1.50 2.70 -6.63
C ASP A 248 2.07 1.47 -7.37
N PHE A 249 1.63 1.21 -8.61
CA PHE A 249 2.12 0.10 -9.47
C PHE A 249 3.49 0.38 -10.12
N ILE A 250 3.84 1.64 -10.36
CA ILE A 250 5.16 2.04 -10.86
C ILE A 250 6.18 2.05 -9.70
N ASN A 251 5.77 2.52 -8.51
CA ASN A 251 6.59 2.44 -7.31
C ASN A 251 6.84 0.97 -6.89
N SER A 252 5.92 0.05 -7.16
CA SER A 252 6.14 -1.38 -6.93
C SER A 252 7.08 -2.01 -7.97
N LYS A 253 7.13 -1.53 -9.22
CA LYS A 253 8.04 -2.08 -10.25
C LYS A 253 9.53 -1.89 -9.94
N GLU A 254 9.90 -0.90 -9.14
CA GLU A 254 11.29 -0.70 -8.70
C GLU A 254 11.69 -1.58 -7.51
N GLU A 255 10.72 -2.16 -6.80
CA GLU A 255 10.94 -3.22 -5.81
C GLU A 255 10.74 -4.65 -6.40
N ASN A 256 10.24 -4.77 -7.63
CA ASN A 256 9.66 -6.02 -8.14
C ASN A 256 10.40 -6.70 -9.31
N ASN A 257 11.73 -6.84 -9.23
CA ASN A 257 12.37 -7.96 -9.91
C ASN A 257 12.20 -9.29 -9.17
N ASP A 258 11.69 -9.27 -7.93
CA ASP A 258 11.45 -10.49 -7.11
C ASP A 258 9.97 -10.87 -6.94
N VAL A 259 9.01 -10.08 -7.44
CA VAL A 259 7.57 -10.31 -7.14
C VAL A 259 6.85 -11.24 -8.10
N GLN A 260 7.30 -11.40 -9.35
CA GLN A 260 6.78 -12.47 -10.21
C GLN A 260 7.15 -13.89 -9.69
N ALA A 261 8.17 -14.00 -8.84
CA ALA A 261 8.51 -15.24 -8.13
C ALA A 261 7.78 -15.39 -6.78
N ASN A 262 7.31 -14.30 -6.17
CA ASN A 262 6.74 -14.34 -4.82
C ASN A 262 5.25 -14.65 -4.75
N GLU A 263 4.45 -14.31 -5.77
CA GLU A 263 3.03 -14.75 -5.81
C GLU A 263 2.92 -16.27 -6.03
N VAL A 264 3.84 -16.85 -6.80
CA VAL A 264 3.97 -18.31 -6.96
C VAL A 264 4.47 -18.97 -5.68
N ARG A 265 5.39 -18.33 -4.92
CA ARG A 265 5.89 -18.84 -3.64
C ARG A 265 4.89 -18.73 -2.49
N GLN A 266 4.00 -17.72 -2.47
CA GLN A 266 2.97 -17.59 -1.42
C GLN A 266 1.83 -18.60 -1.54
N TYR A 267 1.53 -19.09 -2.75
CA TYR A 267 0.58 -20.19 -2.95
C TYR A 267 1.23 -21.57 -2.88
N GLN A 268 2.50 -21.72 -3.28
CA GLN A 268 3.26 -22.97 -3.09
C GLN A 268 3.66 -23.21 -1.63
N SER A 269 3.83 -22.16 -0.81
CA SER A 269 4.11 -22.33 0.62
C SER A 269 2.91 -22.96 1.34
N ALA A 270 1.68 -22.53 1.05
CA ALA A 270 0.47 -23.10 1.65
C ALA A 270 0.22 -24.60 1.32
N GLN A 271 0.81 -25.13 0.25
CA GLN A 271 0.71 -26.55 -0.13
C GLN A 271 1.97 -27.37 0.24
N ASN A 272 3.15 -26.74 0.33
CA ASN A 272 4.37 -27.38 0.86
C ASN A 272 4.41 -27.43 2.40
N TYR A 273 3.54 -26.69 3.10
CA TYR A 273 3.39 -26.73 4.56
C TYR A 273 2.80 -28.05 5.13
N ARG A 274 2.45 -29.03 4.28
CA ARG A 274 1.89 -30.32 4.73
C ARG A 274 2.84 -31.51 4.66
N LYS A 275 4.11 -31.37 4.25
CA LYS A 275 4.99 -32.54 4.12
C LYS A 275 6.40 -32.47 4.73
N ASN A 276 6.93 -31.29 5.09
CA ASN A 276 8.37 -31.19 5.43
C ASN A 276 8.79 -30.58 6.79
N ASP A 277 7.89 -30.22 7.73
CA ASP A 277 8.30 -29.78 9.08
C ASP A 277 7.86 -30.71 10.21
N TYR A 278 7.70 -32.00 9.90
CA TYR A 278 7.81 -33.06 10.89
C TYR A 278 9.29 -33.47 10.92
N TYR A 279 10.03 -32.99 11.93
CA TYR A 279 11.49 -33.13 12.20
C TYR A 279 12.43 -32.03 11.68
N SER A 280 12.54 -30.91 12.42
CA SER A 280 13.85 -30.39 12.89
C SER A 280 13.70 -29.27 13.93
N ASN A 281 13.39 -29.64 15.18
CA ASN A 281 13.87 -28.95 16.38
C ASN A 281 14.59 -30.06 17.14
N SER A 282 15.88 -29.89 17.44
CA SER A 282 16.72 -30.99 17.92
C SER A 282 16.08 -31.74 19.10
N GLU A 283 15.94 -33.05 18.95
CA GLU A 283 15.40 -33.98 19.96
C GLU A 283 16.12 -33.79 21.31
N GLU A 284 17.40 -33.39 21.26
CA GLU A 284 18.24 -32.99 22.39
C GLU A 284 17.74 -31.77 23.18
N GLU A 285 17.26 -30.70 22.54
CA GLU A 285 16.77 -29.53 23.28
C GLU A 285 15.47 -29.83 24.03
N LEU A 286 14.59 -30.63 23.42
CA LEU A 286 13.37 -31.06 24.07
C LEU A 286 13.68 -32.03 25.22
N GLN A 287 14.68 -32.89 25.07
CA GLN A 287 15.12 -33.77 26.14
C GLN A 287 15.76 -32.99 27.31
N LYS A 288 16.64 -32.01 27.04
CA LYS A 288 17.21 -31.13 28.07
C LYS A 288 16.13 -30.38 28.86
N LEU A 289 15.09 -29.91 28.18
CA LEU A 289 13.95 -29.28 28.85
C LEU A 289 13.18 -30.29 29.71
N ARG A 290 12.93 -31.50 29.21
CA ARG A 290 12.25 -32.56 29.98
C ARG A 290 13.03 -32.94 31.24
N ASP A 291 14.34 -33.00 31.17
CA ASP A 291 15.20 -33.31 32.31
C ASP A 291 15.18 -32.16 33.35
N ALA A 292 15.23 -30.91 32.88
CA ALA A 292 15.12 -29.73 33.75
C ALA A 292 13.74 -29.61 34.43
N ILE A 293 12.66 -29.99 33.72
CA ILE A 293 11.30 -30.06 34.26
C ILE A 293 11.21 -31.13 35.35
N ALA A 294 11.81 -32.31 35.11
CA ALA A 294 11.80 -33.40 36.08
C ALA A 294 12.49 -32.99 37.40
N TYR A 295 13.58 -32.22 37.32
CA TYR A 295 14.28 -31.71 38.51
C TYR A 295 13.45 -30.73 39.36
N ARG A 296 12.52 -29.99 38.74
CA ARG A 296 11.62 -29.03 39.43
C ARG A 296 10.17 -29.49 39.46
N ALA A 297 9.93 -30.80 39.37
CA ALA A 297 8.60 -31.36 39.17
C ALA A 297 7.59 -30.97 40.25
N GLU A 298 8.01 -30.93 41.52
CA GLU A 298 7.12 -30.54 42.63
C GLU A 298 6.72 -29.07 42.54
N THR A 299 7.68 -28.17 42.33
CA THR A 299 7.43 -26.73 42.19
C THR A 299 6.49 -26.43 41.03
N ILE A 300 6.73 -27.08 39.88
CA ILE A 300 5.89 -26.91 38.68
C ILE A 300 4.49 -27.46 38.93
N ALA A 301 4.36 -28.60 39.59
CA ALA A 301 3.06 -29.19 39.93
C ALA A 301 2.26 -28.30 40.90
N CYS A 302 2.90 -27.72 41.91
CA CYS A 302 2.25 -26.77 42.83
C CYS A 302 1.74 -25.52 42.10
N GLU A 303 2.50 -25.00 41.13
CA GLU A 303 2.07 -23.84 40.33
C GLU A 303 0.92 -24.16 39.34
N LEU A 304 0.86 -25.40 38.87
CA LEU A 304 -0.21 -25.85 37.96
C LEU A 304 -1.49 -26.24 38.71
N LEU A 305 -1.38 -26.86 39.89
CA LEU A 305 -2.48 -27.52 40.59
C LEU A 305 -2.81 -26.92 41.95
N GLY A 306 -2.04 -25.93 42.43
CA GLY A 306 -2.19 -25.32 43.75
C GLY A 306 -1.52 -26.14 44.87
N ASP A 307 -2.00 -25.98 46.10
CA ASP A 307 -1.42 -26.66 47.26
C ASP A 307 -1.68 -28.18 47.23
N PRO A 308 -0.65 -29.01 47.53
CA PRO A 308 -0.81 -30.44 47.56
C PRO A 308 -1.65 -30.89 48.77
N ASN A 309 -2.36 -31.99 48.59
CA ASN A 309 -3.03 -32.70 49.67
C ASN A 309 -1.98 -33.46 50.50
N LYS A 310 -1.46 -32.79 51.53
CA LYS A 310 -0.38 -33.30 52.39
C LYS A 310 -0.73 -34.63 53.08
N ARG A 311 -2.01 -34.87 53.39
CA ARG A 311 -2.46 -36.11 54.04
C ARG A 311 -2.35 -37.34 53.14
N LEU A 312 -2.58 -37.16 51.83
CA LEU A 312 -2.57 -38.25 50.85
C LEU A 312 -1.27 -38.36 50.06
N SER A 313 -0.38 -37.37 50.21
CA SER A 313 0.92 -37.33 49.56
C SER A 313 1.92 -38.23 50.29
N THR A 314 2.76 -38.94 49.53
CA THR A 314 3.90 -39.67 50.06
C THR A 314 5.18 -39.19 49.41
N TYR A 315 6.33 -39.49 50.01
CA TYR A 315 7.63 -39.08 49.50
C TYR A 315 7.80 -39.49 48.02
N GLY A 316 8.12 -38.51 47.16
CA GLY A 316 8.26 -38.69 45.71
C GLY A 316 6.96 -38.86 44.91
N LYS A 317 5.78 -38.93 45.56
CA LYS A 317 4.45 -39.07 44.93
C LYS A 317 3.44 -38.15 45.61
N ILE A 318 3.38 -36.92 45.12
CA ILE A 318 2.54 -35.88 45.70
C ILE A 318 1.16 -35.90 45.05
N ARG A 319 0.11 -35.61 45.83
CA ARG A 319 -1.30 -35.73 45.42
C ARG A 319 -2.04 -34.40 45.54
N TRP A 320 -2.95 -34.09 44.61
CA TRP A 320 -3.69 -32.83 44.54
C TRP A 320 -5.21 -33.02 44.47
N GLY A 321 -5.92 -31.99 44.96
CA GLY A 321 -7.37 -31.96 45.16
C GLY A 321 -7.81 -32.59 46.48
N ASP A 322 -9.05 -32.32 46.90
CA ASP A 322 -9.60 -32.76 48.20
C ASP A 322 -9.54 -34.29 48.42
N THR A 323 -9.65 -35.04 47.32
CA THR A 323 -9.58 -36.50 47.30
C THR A 323 -8.24 -37.07 46.83
N GLY A 324 -7.25 -36.21 46.52
CA GLY A 324 -5.96 -36.64 45.97
C GLY A 324 -6.07 -37.29 44.58
N LYS A 325 -7.00 -36.80 43.76
CA LYS A 325 -7.35 -37.36 42.44
C LYS A 325 -6.23 -37.24 41.40
N ILE A 326 -5.34 -36.26 41.52
CA ILE A 326 -4.16 -36.12 40.64
C ILE A 326 -2.93 -36.47 41.45
N GLN A 327 -2.04 -37.30 40.91
CA GLN A 327 -0.72 -37.58 41.48
C GLN A 327 0.36 -37.15 40.51
N VAL A 328 1.36 -36.43 41.01
CA VAL A 328 2.61 -36.15 40.30
C VAL A 328 3.75 -36.89 40.98
N THR A 329 4.54 -37.59 40.19
CA THR A 329 5.79 -38.21 40.66
C THR A 329 6.89 -37.17 40.58
N THR A 330 7.55 -36.90 41.71
CA THR A 330 8.57 -35.85 41.83
C THR A 330 9.98 -36.42 41.93
N GLU A 331 10.12 -37.74 42.06
CA GLU A 331 11.42 -38.42 42.17
C GLU A 331 11.53 -39.71 41.36
N GLY A 332 12.77 -40.12 41.08
CA GLY A 332 13.11 -41.34 40.36
C GLY A 332 12.83 -41.26 38.85
N LYS A 333 12.89 -42.40 38.17
CA LYS A 333 12.78 -42.49 36.69
C LYS A 333 11.46 -41.98 36.09
N TYR A 334 10.45 -41.71 36.92
CA TYR A 334 9.16 -41.16 36.50
C TYR A 334 8.92 -39.74 37.02
N ALA A 335 9.98 -39.05 37.49
CA ALA A 335 9.89 -37.65 37.88
C ALA A 335 9.33 -36.80 36.74
N GLY A 336 8.39 -35.91 37.07
CA GLY A 336 7.67 -35.08 36.10
C GLY A 336 6.57 -35.81 35.33
N LYS A 337 6.17 -37.02 35.74
CA LYS A 337 4.97 -37.71 35.23
C LYS A 337 3.79 -37.51 36.17
N TRP A 338 2.59 -37.45 35.59
CA TRP A 338 1.35 -37.28 36.35
C TRP A 338 0.28 -38.30 35.93
N TYR A 339 -0.65 -38.55 36.84
CA TYR A 339 -1.78 -39.45 36.65
C TYR A 339 -3.03 -38.92 37.34
N ASP A 340 -4.18 -39.01 36.68
CA ASP A 340 -5.50 -38.68 37.22
C ASP A 340 -6.32 -39.94 37.49
N PHE A 341 -6.60 -40.21 38.76
CA PHE A 341 -7.40 -41.36 39.18
C PHE A 341 -8.88 -41.24 38.84
N SER A 342 -9.37 -40.04 38.54
CA SER A 342 -10.78 -39.82 38.18
C SER A 342 -11.05 -40.04 36.69
N THR A 343 -10.10 -39.70 35.81
CA THR A 343 -10.26 -39.78 34.36
C THR A 343 -9.40 -40.87 33.70
N GLY A 344 -8.43 -41.43 34.43
CA GLY A 344 -7.44 -42.38 33.90
C GLY A 344 -6.38 -41.72 33.00
N GLN A 345 -6.43 -40.40 32.82
CA GLN A 345 -5.47 -39.66 32.01
C GLN A 345 -4.09 -39.62 32.67
N LYS A 346 -3.04 -39.66 31.86
CA LYS A 346 -1.66 -39.64 32.31
C LYS A 346 -0.77 -38.96 31.29
N GLY A 347 0.36 -38.44 31.75
CA GLY A 347 1.33 -37.79 30.87
C GLY A 347 2.52 -37.23 31.62
N ASP A 348 3.18 -36.23 31.04
CA ASP A 348 4.24 -35.47 31.69
C ASP A 348 3.76 -34.06 32.05
N LEU A 349 4.59 -33.33 32.80
CA LEU A 349 4.24 -31.98 33.23
C LEU A 349 4.04 -31.00 32.07
N LEU A 350 4.54 -31.30 30.86
CA LEU A 350 4.23 -30.52 29.66
C LEU A 350 2.80 -30.75 29.20
N SER A 351 2.35 -32.00 29.14
CA SER A 351 0.95 -32.31 28.86
C SER A 351 0.00 -31.86 30.00
N LEU A 352 0.47 -31.84 31.25
CA LEU A 352 -0.30 -31.28 32.36
C LEU A 352 -0.47 -29.76 32.20
N ALA A 353 0.59 -29.03 31.82
CA ALA A 353 0.50 -27.59 31.57
C ALA A 353 -0.47 -27.28 30.41
N GLN A 354 -0.47 -28.08 29.35
CA GLN A 354 -1.47 -27.96 28.28
C GLN A 354 -2.89 -28.16 28.80
N ARG A 355 -3.11 -29.16 29.66
CA ARG A 355 -4.43 -29.48 30.21
C ARG A 355 -4.95 -28.40 31.14
N GLU A 356 -4.18 -28.02 32.16
CA GLU A 356 -4.64 -27.12 33.22
C GLU A 356 -4.71 -25.65 32.77
N ARG A 357 -3.92 -25.26 31.76
CA ARG A 357 -3.88 -23.87 31.26
C ARG A 357 -4.51 -23.68 29.87
N GLY A 358 -4.94 -24.77 29.22
CA GLY A 358 -5.47 -24.73 27.85
C GLY A 358 -4.42 -24.38 26.79
N TYR A 359 -3.14 -24.58 27.09
CA TYR A 359 -2.02 -24.18 26.22
C TYR A 359 -1.82 -25.12 25.03
N SER A 360 -1.43 -24.54 23.90
CA SER A 360 -0.81 -25.29 22.80
C SER A 360 0.53 -25.89 23.25
N PHE A 361 1.05 -26.88 22.49
CA PHE A 361 2.33 -27.53 22.80
C PHE A 361 3.49 -26.52 22.91
N PHE A 362 3.50 -25.52 22.04
CA PHE A 362 4.50 -24.46 22.04
C PHE A 362 4.36 -23.56 23.28
N GLU A 363 3.15 -23.14 23.64
CA GLU A 363 2.90 -22.31 24.82
C GLU A 363 3.27 -23.03 26.12
N ALA A 364 2.96 -24.33 26.22
CA ALA A 364 3.37 -25.16 27.35
C ALA A 364 4.90 -25.33 27.41
N LYS A 365 5.57 -25.48 26.27
CA LYS A 365 7.04 -25.53 26.17
C LYS A 365 7.67 -24.22 26.67
N GLU A 366 7.21 -23.07 26.20
CA GLU A 366 7.75 -21.75 26.60
C GLU A 366 7.44 -21.40 28.05
N TYR A 367 6.23 -21.73 28.52
CA TYR A 367 5.85 -21.60 29.93
C TYR A 367 6.79 -22.41 30.83
N LEU A 368 7.04 -23.68 30.51
CA LEU A 368 7.91 -24.52 31.33
C LEU A 368 9.39 -24.11 31.23
N LYS A 369 9.87 -23.63 30.09
CA LYS A 369 11.22 -23.01 29.99
C LYS A 369 11.39 -21.85 30.97
N SER A 370 10.36 -21.03 31.15
CA SER A 370 10.38 -19.95 32.14
C SER A 370 10.43 -20.46 33.56
N MET A 371 9.71 -21.54 33.84
CA MET A 371 9.71 -22.15 35.17
C MET A 371 11.04 -22.83 35.51
N VAL A 372 11.71 -23.44 34.54
CA VAL A 372 13.00 -24.12 34.79
C VAL A 372 14.22 -23.20 34.66
N GLY A 373 14.01 -21.90 34.46
CA GLY A 373 15.11 -20.93 34.32
C GLY A 373 15.87 -21.05 33.00
N MET A 374 15.31 -21.74 32.01
CA MET A 374 15.81 -21.83 30.63
C MET A 374 15.23 -20.72 29.74
N SER A 375 14.72 -19.64 30.33
CA SER A 375 14.27 -18.46 29.58
C SER A 375 15.38 -17.45 29.43
N ASN A 376 15.59 -16.99 28.20
CA ASN A 376 16.35 -15.79 27.93
C ASN A 376 15.67 -14.63 28.66
N ILE A 377 16.42 -13.98 29.54
CA ILE A 377 15.96 -12.90 30.42
C ILE A 377 15.46 -11.74 29.56
N SER A 378 14.14 -11.65 29.36
CA SER A 378 13.46 -10.46 28.85
C SER A 378 11.95 -10.52 29.21
N GLN A 379 11.62 -10.07 30.42
CA GLN A 379 10.29 -9.57 30.78
C GLN A 379 10.51 -8.16 31.36
N ARG A 380 9.68 -7.13 31.16
CA ARG A 380 8.21 -7.08 31.20
C ARG A 380 7.75 -5.83 30.43
N TYR A 381 6.64 -5.93 29.68
CA TYR A 381 5.45 -5.08 29.82
C TYR A 381 4.26 -5.83 29.22
N GLN A 382 3.10 -5.70 29.87
CA GLN A 382 1.88 -6.48 29.66
C GLN A 382 1.30 -6.32 28.24
N ARG A 383 0.76 -7.43 27.70
CA ARG A 383 0.02 -7.52 26.44
C ARG A 383 -1.50 -7.60 26.70
N PRO A 384 -2.34 -6.88 25.95
CA PRO A 384 -3.68 -7.35 25.57
C PRO A 384 -3.56 -8.51 24.56
N PRO A 385 -4.64 -9.29 24.31
CA PRO A 385 -4.56 -10.53 23.52
C PRO A 385 -4.03 -10.29 22.09
N LYS A 386 -3.19 -11.22 21.64
CA LYS A 386 -2.50 -11.18 20.34
C LYS A 386 -3.51 -11.29 19.19
N THR A 387 -3.40 -10.39 18.23
CA THR A 387 -3.88 -10.57 16.86
C THR A 387 -2.68 -10.58 15.91
N ASP A 388 -2.81 -11.30 14.81
CA ASP A 388 -1.78 -11.56 13.81
C ASP A 388 -1.44 -10.27 13.03
N ASP A 389 -0.45 -9.51 13.51
CA ASP A 389 -0.28 -8.07 13.21
C ASP A 389 0.38 -7.76 11.85
N SER A 390 0.96 -8.73 11.13
CA SER A 390 1.68 -8.43 9.86
C SER A 390 0.75 -8.33 8.65
N GLN A 391 -0.37 -9.06 8.63
CA GLN A 391 -1.42 -8.92 7.60
C GLN A 391 -2.58 -8.00 8.03
N GLN A 392 -2.76 -7.77 9.35
CA GLN A 392 -3.81 -6.88 9.85
C GLN A 392 -3.46 -5.39 9.77
N TYR A 393 -2.18 -5.00 9.73
CA TYR A 393 -1.84 -3.57 9.72
C TYR A 393 -2.41 -2.86 8.49
N THR A 394 -2.49 -3.51 7.32
CA THR A 394 -3.06 -2.92 6.10
C THR A 394 -4.58 -2.80 6.16
N GLN A 395 -5.28 -3.71 6.84
CA GLN A 395 -6.76 -3.72 6.99
C GLN A 395 -7.29 -2.95 8.22
N GLN A 396 -6.43 -2.51 9.13
CA GLN A 396 -6.81 -1.69 10.28
C GLN A 396 -7.31 -0.30 9.84
N SER A 397 -8.38 0.17 10.47
CA SER A 397 -8.90 1.52 10.26
C SER A 397 -7.80 2.57 10.53
N GLU A 398 -7.84 3.69 9.80
CA GLU A 398 -6.87 4.78 9.99
C GLU A 398 -6.79 5.24 11.45
N SER A 399 -7.91 5.23 12.17
CA SER A 399 -7.98 5.58 13.59
C SER A 399 -7.10 4.68 14.47
N VAL A 400 -7.06 3.37 14.21
CA VAL A 400 -6.24 2.41 14.97
C VAL A 400 -4.76 2.60 14.65
N LYS A 401 -4.43 2.82 13.37
CA LYS A 401 -3.06 3.11 12.94
C LYS A 401 -2.52 4.38 13.59
N ILE A 402 -3.33 5.44 13.62
CA ILE A 402 -3.00 6.72 14.28
C ILE A 402 -2.81 6.51 15.78
N ALA A 403 -3.71 5.79 16.45
CA ALA A 403 -3.58 5.50 17.89
C ALA A 403 -2.30 4.71 18.22
N LYS A 404 -1.92 3.73 17.39
CA LYS A 404 -0.65 2.99 17.54
C LYS A 404 0.57 3.92 17.42
N VAL A 405 0.55 4.87 16.48
CA VAL A 405 1.63 5.85 16.34
C VAL A 405 1.67 6.84 17.50
N GLN A 406 0.53 7.30 17.99
CA GLN A 406 0.46 8.17 19.17
C GLN A 406 1.03 7.47 20.41
N ASN A 407 0.65 6.22 20.63
CA ASN A 407 1.21 5.43 21.72
C ASN A 407 2.73 5.16 21.54
N LEU A 408 3.18 4.97 20.30
CA LEU A 408 4.61 4.89 20.00
C LEU A 408 5.32 6.21 20.32
N TYR A 409 4.72 7.36 19.98
CA TYR A 409 5.28 8.67 20.30
C TYR A 409 5.44 8.87 21.80
N GLU A 410 4.44 8.51 22.60
CA GLU A 410 4.45 8.65 24.06
C GLU A 410 5.56 7.82 24.72
N ARG A 411 5.77 6.57 24.26
CA ARG A 411 6.82 5.68 24.79
C ARG A 411 8.23 5.97 24.28
N SER A 412 8.36 6.79 23.22
CA SER A 412 9.64 7.00 22.56
C SER A 412 10.46 8.05 23.28
N SER A 413 11.74 7.76 23.42
CA SER A 413 12.73 8.56 24.13
C SER A 413 13.11 9.79 23.30
N ARG A 414 13.10 10.96 23.92
CA ARG A 414 13.62 12.17 23.27
C ARG A 414 15.13 12.01 23.05
N ILE A 415 15.64 12.58 21.95
CA ILE A 415 17.07 12.53 21.62
C ILE A 415 17.80 13.87 21.88
N HIS A 416 17.08 14.86 22.39
CA HIS A 416 17.55 16.23 22.60
C HIS A 416 16.92 16.88 23.84
N GLY A 417 17.58 17.93 24.36
CA GLY A 417 17.25 18.59 25.63
C GLY A 417 18.30 18.37 26.72
N TYR A 418 18.49 19.38 27.59
CA TYR A 418 19.53 19.44 28.62
C TYR A 418 19.50 18.26 29.62
N GLU A 419 18.32 17.72 29.91
CA GLU A 419 18.12 16.62 30.88
C GLU A 419 18.54 15.23 30.34
N ILE A 420 18.78 15.10 29.04
CA ILE A 420 19.07 13.79 28.40
C ILE A 420 20.56 13.46 28.40
N ASP A 421 21.41 14.47 28.56
CA ASP A 421 22.88 14.29 28.52
C ASP A 421 23.46 13.78 29.86
N THR A 422 22.64 13.59 30.91
CA THR A 422 23.09 13.10 32.23
C THR A 422 22.95 11.59 32.43
N SER A 423 22.06 10.90 31.70
CA SER A 423 21.93 9.42 31.66
C SER A 423 21.01 8.98 30.49
N PRO A 424 21.51 8.93 29.24
CA PRO A 424 20.72 8.52 28.07
C PRO A 424 20.39 7.01 28.12
N SER A 425 19.22 6.63 27.61
CA SER A 425 18.91 5.22 27.39
C SER A 425 19.73 4.64 26.22
N ALA A 426 19.91 3.32 26.18
CA ALA A 426 20.76 2.66 25.19
C ALA A 426 20.34 2.98 23.74
N GLU A 427 19.04 3.05 23.46
CA GLU A 427 18.56 3.41 22.12
C GLU A 427 18.83 4.88 21.75
N VAL A 428 18.87 5.79 22.72
CA VAL A 428 19.20 7.20 22.48
C VAL A 428 20.68 7.34 22.10
N GLU A 429 21.58 6.61 22.77
CA GLU A 429 23.00 6.61 22.41
C GLU A 429 23.24 6.09 20.99
N ILE A 430 22.54 5.00 20.62
CA ILE A 430 22.64 4.41 19.29
C ILE A 430 22.12 5.37 18.21
N VAL A 431 21.00 6.06 18.46
CA VAL A 431 20.47 7.06 17.51
C VAL A 431 21.39 8.29 17.41
N LYS A 432 21.97 8.76 18.51
CA LYS A 432 22.96 9.85 18.48
C LYS A 432 24.17 9.45 17.64
N LYS A 433 24.71 8.27 17.87
CA LYS A 433 25.83 7.71 17.10
C LYS A 433 25.47 7.54 15.62
N TYR A 434 24.24 7.14 15.30
CA TYR A 434 23.77 7.09 13.93
C TYR A 434 23.80 8.45 13.25
N LEU A 435 23.25 9.49 13.88
CA LEU A 435 23.26 10.83 13.31
C LEU A 435 24.69 11.37 13.15
N GLU A 436 25.57 11.10 14.11
CA GLU A 436 27.01 11.40 14.01
C GLU A 436 27.67 10.68 12.83
N ASN A 437 27.43 9.38 12.65
CA ASN A 437 27.91 8.61 11.51
C ASN A 437 27.40 9.15 10.16
N ARG A 438 26.23 9.82 10.16
CA ARG A 438 25.66 10.50 8.98
C ARG A 438 26.15 11.95 8.81
N GLY A 439 27.09 12.41 9.64
CA GLY A 439 27.61 13.78 9.64
C GLY A 439 26.62 14.82 10.15
N ILE A 440 25.55 14.38 10.82
CA ILE A 440 24.47 15.24 11.30
C ILE A 440 24.73 15.65 12.76
N THR A 441 25.17 16.88 12.95
CA THR A 441 25.32 17.58 14.23
C THR A 441 24.35 18.77 14.24
N PHE A 442 23.22 18.62 14.95
CA PHE A 442 22.23 19.68 15.08
C PHE A 442 22.22 20.25 16.51
N ASP A 443 21.78 21.49 16.63
CA ASP A 443 21.60 22.13 17.92
C ASP A 443 20.48 21.43 18.70
N LYS A 444 20.88 20.68 19.73
CA LYS A 444 19.97 19.93 20.61
C LYS A 444 18.95 20.82 21.32
N SER A 445 19.16 22.14 21.40
CA SER A 445 18.21 23.06 22.02
C SER A 445 17.08 23.48 21.07
N THR A 446 17.30 23.38 19.75
CA THR A 446 16.35 23.82 18.70
C THR A 446 15.79 22.66 17.87
N ALA A 447 16.21 21.44 18.20
CA ALA A 447 15.74 20.21 17.57
C ALA A 447 14.25 19.98 17.76
N SER A 448 13.59 19.47 16.72
CA SER A 448 12.18 19.15 16.77
C SER A 448 11.89 18.06 17.81
N SER A 449 10.90 18.28 18.69
CA SER A 449 10.43 17.28 19.67
C SER A 449 9.88 16.01 19.03
N ASP A 450 9.61 16.05 17.73
CA ASP A 450 9.10 14.95 16.93
C ASP A 450 10.21 14.02 16.40
N LEU A 451 11.47 14.29 16.74
CA LEU A 451 12.60 13.39 16.51
C LEU A 451 12.92 12.64 17.80
N LYS A 452 12.91 11.30 17.73
CA LYS A 452 13.01 10.43 18.90
C LYS A 452 13.80 9.15 18.62
N ALA A 453 14.11 8.43 19.69
CA ALA A 453 14.65 7.09 19.67
C ALA A 453 13.59 6.11 20.17
N SER A 454 13.48 4.96 19.50
CA SER A 454 12.49 3.93 19.82
C SER A 454 13.12 2.55 19.71
N ILE A 455 12.51 1.56 20.39
CA ILE A 455 12.75 0.15 20.11
C ILE A 455 11.56 -0.39 19.31
N LEU A 456 11.82 -0.93 18.12
CA LEU A 456 10.80 -1.44 17.21
C LEU A 456 11.04 -2.91 16.88
N LEU A 457 9.96 -3.70 16.91
CA LEU A 457 9.99 -5.09 16.45
C LEU A 457 10.05 -5.12 14.92
N ASP A 458 11.00 -5.85 14.37
CA ASP A 458 10.93 -6.31 12.99
C ASP A 458 10.18 -7.65 12.93
N THR A 459 9.14 -7.71 12.10
CA THR A 459 8.30 -8.91 12.01
C THR A 459 8.94 -10.04 11.22
N GLN A 460 9.93 -9.74 10.36
CA GLN A 460 10.61 -10.74 9.54
C GLN A 460 11.69 -11.47 10.34
N THR A 461 12.59 -10.73 10.98
CA THR A 461 13.63 -11.31 11.86
C THR A 461 13.07 -11.69 13.23
N ARG A 462 11.90 -11.14 13.62
CA ARG A 462 11.29 -11.27 14.95
C ARG A 462 12.17 -10.70 16.08
N GLU A 463 13.06 -9.78 15.75
CA GLU A 463 13.95 -9.11 16.69
C GLU A 463 13.55 -7.65 16.92
N ASN A 464 13.95 -7.12 18.08
CA ASN A 464 13.77 -5.71 18.40
C ASN A 464 15.04 -4.94 18.01
N TYR A 465 14.87 -3.84 17.28
CA TYR A 465 15.95 -2.95 16.89
C TYR A 465 15.76 -1.56 17.50
N PRO A 466 16.85 -0.89 17.90
CA PRO A 466 16.84 0.55 18.06
C PRO A 466 16.50 1.21 16.73
N ALA A 467 15.78 2.32 16.78
CA ALA A 467 15.35 3.03 15.59
C ALA A 467 15.35 4.54 15.82
N PHE A 468 15.83 5.27 14.82
CA PHE A 468 15.60 6.71 14.71
C PHE A 468 14.19 6.94 14.17
N THR A 469 13.33 7.57 14.98
CA THR A 469 11.93 7.80 14.64
C THR A 469 11.61 9.28 14.49
N ALA A 470 11.00 9.63 13.37
CA ALA A 470 10.62 10.99 13.01
C ALA A 470 9.10 11.07 12.79
N PHE A 471 8.40 11.74 13.68
CA PHE A 471 6.93 11.75 13.75
C PHE A 471 6.34 12.86 12.87
N ALA A 472 5.30 12.51 12.11
CA ALA A 472 4.62 13.39 11.18
C ALA A 472 3.28 13.87 11.77
N ARG A 473 3.01 15.17 11.62
CA ARG A 473 1.78 15.81 12.08
C ARG A 473 0.92 16.28 10.92
N ASN A 474 -0.39 16.16 11.05
CA ASN A 474 -1.35 16.72 10.09
C ASN A 474 -1.52 18.24 10.29
N SER A 475 -2.36 18.88 9.46
CA SER A 475 -2.66 20.32 9.55
C SER A 475 -3.32 20.76 10.86
N LYS A 476 -3.90 19.83 11.62
CA LYS A 476 -4.46 20.08 12.96
C LYS A 476 -3.42 19.97 14.08
N GLY A 477 -2.19 19.57 13.76
CA GLY A 477 -1.12 19.34 14.72
C GLY A 477 -1.14 17.96 15.38
N GLU A 478 -2.04 17.07 14.95
CA GLU A 478 -2.15 15.71 15.49
C GLU A 478 -1.05 14.82 14.93
N ILE A 479 -0.42 14.00 15.77
CA ILE A 479 0.53 12.98 15.30
C ILE A 479 -0.28 11.86 14.66
N THR A 480 -0.06 11.64 13.36
CA THR A 480 -0.78 10.62 12.60
C THR A 480 0.13 9.57 12.00
N GLY A 481 1.42 9.85 11.82
CA GLY A 481 2.37 8.92 11.23
C GLY A 481 3.79 9.09 11.76
N VAL A 482 4.66 8.16 11.41
CA VAL A 482 6.08 8.17 11.81
C VAL A 482 6.91 7.47 10.74
N GLN A 483 8.08 8.03 10.44
CA GLN A 483 9.11 7.38 9.65
C GLN A 483 10.19 6.85 10.59
N ALA A 484 10.57 5.58 10.43
CA ALA A 484 11.55 4.90 11.28
C ALA A 484 12.70 4.36 10.44
N VAL A 485 13.93 4.60 10.88
CA VAL A 485 15.15 3.99 10.36
C VAL A 485 15.66 3.01 11.40
N TYR A 486 15.70 1.72 11.07
CA TYR A 486 16.12 0.66 11.98
C TYR A 486 17.65 0.62 12.06
N LEU A 487 18.21 0.50 13.26
CA LEU A 487 19.64 0.64 13.53
C LEU A 487 20.20 -0.64 14.15
N ASN A 488 21.47 -0.91 13.89
CA ASN A 488 22.25 -1.91 14.63
C ASN A 488 22.88 -1.27 15.88
N LEU A 489 23.48 -2.10 16.75
CA LEU A 489 24.14 -1.62 17.97
C LEU A 489 25.37 -0.74 17.69
N ALA A 490 25.92 -0.79 16.48
CA ALA A 490 27.05 0.05 16.08
C ALA A 490 26.63 1.49 15.74
N GLY A 491 25.33 1.78 15.59
CA GLY A 491 24.84 3.06 15.13
C GLY A 491 24.75 3.17 13.61
N ASP A 492 24.74 2.05 12.88
CA ASP A 492 24.51 2.05 11.43
C ASP A 492 23.13 1.48 11.10
N LYS A 493 22.70 1.61 9.85
CA LYS A 493 21.46 0.98 9.37
C LYS A 493 21.51 -0.53 9.60
N ALA A 494 20.49 -1.06 10.27
CA ALA A 494 20.33 -2.51 10.46
C ALA A 494 20.25 -3.23 9.10
N ASN A 495 20.90 -4.39 9.01
CA ASN A 495 20.86 -5.24 7.81
C ASN A 495 19.55 -6.05 7.79
N ILE A 496 18.46 -5.37 7.44
CA ILE A 496 17.11 -5.94 7.29
C ILE A 496 16.57 -5.58 5.91
N SER A 497 15.66 -6.40 5.39
CA SER A 497 15.13 -6.29 4.01
C SER A 497 14.63 -4.88 3.65
N ILE A 498 13.85 -4.27 4.54
CA ILE A 498 13.34 -2.89 4.42
C ILE A 498 13.77 -2.14 5.67
N ASN A 499 14.80 -1.31 5.56
CA ASN A 499 15.39 -0.62 6.70
C ASN A 499 14.62 0.65 7.12
N ARG A 500 14.15 1.43 6.14
CA ARG A 500 13.39 2.66 6.38
C ARG A 500 11.90 2.36 6.16
N ARG A 501 11.07 2.60 7.17
CA ARG A 501 9.63 2.27 7.14
C ARG A 501 8.78 3.42 7.62
N SER A 502 7.57 3.49 7.10
CA SER A 502 6.57 4.46 7.51
C SER A 502 5.37 3.76 8.15
N PHE A 503 4.92 4.25 9.31
CA PHE A 503 3.76 3.73 10.03
C PHE A 503 2.69 4.82 10.20
N GLY A 504 1.45 4.41 10.48
CA GLY A 504 0.33 5.33 10.64
C GLY A 504 -0.23 5.86 9.33
N LYS A 505 -0.76 7.09 9.37
CA LYS A 505 -1.23 7.87 8.22
C LYS A 505 -0.23 9.00 7.95
N ILE A 506 0.64 8.80 6.97
CA ILE A 506 1.60 9.82 6.48
C ILE A 506 0.94 10.80 5.51
N SER A 507 -0.04 10.35 4.71
CA SER A 507 -0.68 11.18 3.69
C SER A 507 -1.27 12.46 4.28
N GLY A 508 -0.75 13.62 3.87
CA GLY A 508 -1.16 14.93 4.37
C GLY A 508 -0.54 15.34 5.70
N SER A 509 0.41 14.56 6.20
CA SER A 509 1.16 14.83 7.44
C SER A 509 2.65 14.94 7.16
N PHE A 510 3.31 15.86 7.86
CA PHE A 510 4.71 16.21 7.60
C PHE A 510 5.52 16.20 8.89
N ILE A 511 6.78 15.80 8.78
CA ILE A 511 7.74 15.84 9.88
C ILE A 511 8.30 17.26 9.92
N THR A 512 8.07 17.99 11.01
CA THR A 512 8.65 19.33 11.17
C THR A 512 10.06 19.20 11.72
N ILE A 513 11.05 19.78 11.04
CA ILE A 513 12.45 19.79 11.47
C ILE A 513 12.82 21.15 12.06
N ALA A 514 12.47 22.23 11.36
CA ALA A 514 12.68 23.60 11.83
C ALA A 514 11.46 24.46 11.51
N LYS A 515 11.03 25.27 12.47
CA LYS A 515 10.03 26.31 12.23
C LYS A 515 10.73 27.63 11.93
N ARG A 516 10.14 28.39 11.00
CA ARG A 516 10.56 29.74 10.65
C ARG A 516 10.52 30.67 11.88
N ASN A 517 11.58 31.44 12.12
CA ASN A 517 11.55 32.59 13.05
C ASN A 517 10.94 33.83 12.37
N ALA A 518 10.54 34.83 13.16
CA ALA A 518 9.91 36.05 12.64
C ALA A 518 10.75 36.77 11.56
N ASN A 519 12.08 36.77 11.72
CA ASN A 519 13.03 37.45 10.85
C ASN A 519 13.54 36.58 9.68
N ASP A 520 13.19 35.29 9.67
CA ASP A 520 13.60 34.37 8.61
C ASP A 520 12.74 34.56 7.36
N PRO A 521 13.27 34.28 6.15
CA PRO A 521 12.52 34.34 4.91
C PRO A 521 11.24 33.50 5.00
N ASN A 522 10.14 34.04 4.47
CA ASN A 522 8.86 33.33 4.43
C ASN A 522 8.86 32.28 3.31
N ILE A 523 9.60 31.19 3.53
CA ILE A 523 9.77 30.08 2.61
C ILE A 523 9.60 28.76 3.33
N THR A 524 8.92 27.81 2.69
CA THR A 524 8.81 26.43 3.13
C THR A 524 9.75 25.57 2.30
N ILE A 525 10.56 24.75 2.95
CA ILE A 525 11.49 23.82 2.32
C ILE A 525 11.04 22.41 2.67
N ILE A 526 10.71 21.63 1.65
CA ILE A 526 10.19 20.27 1.80
C ILE A 526 11.25 19.30 1.27
N ALA A 527 11.84 18.51 2.16
CA ALA A 527 12.70 17.40 1.79
C ALA A 527 11.91 16.08 1.75
N GLU A 528 12.44 15.08 1.06
CA GLU A 528 11.81 13.75 1.05
C GLU A 528 11.89 13.04 2.41
N GLY A 529 13.07 13.07 3.03
CA GLY A 529 13.37 12.37 4.28
C GLY A 529 13.86 13.30 5.41
N ALA A 530 13.76 12.82 6.65
CA ALA A 530 14.18 13.57 7.82
C ALA A 530 15.69 13.88 7.84
N GLU A 531 16.54 12.96 7.36
CA GLU A 531 18.00 13.14 7.30
C GLU A 531 18.39 14.27 6.34
N THR A 532 17.76 14.31 5.17
CA THR A 532 17.93 15.39 4.17
C THR A 532 17.52 16.73 4.78
N ALA A 533 16.35 16.79 5.42
CA ALA A 533 15.87 18.01 6.07
C ALA A 533 16.76 18.46 7.26
N LEU A 534 17.29 17.52 8.05
CA LEU A 534 18.27 17.82 9.11
C LEU A 534 19.57 18.38 8.52
N SER A 535 20.03 17.85 7.39
CA SER A 535 21.23 18.35 6.71
C SER A 535 21.05 19.80 6.23
N LEU A 536 19.85 20.15 5.73
CA LEU A 536 19.49 21.54 5.38
C LEU A 536 19.47 22.44 6.62
N GLN A 537 18.85 22.01 7.72
CA GLN A 537 18.80 22.77 8.97
C GLN A 537 20.19 23.05 9.53
N GLN A 538 21.03 22.01 9.63
CA GLN A 538 22.40 22.11 10.14
C GLN A 538 23.26 23.04 9.27
N SER A 539 23.02 23.08 7.97
CA SER A 539 23.74 23.97 7.05
C SER A 539 23.37 25.45 7.24
N GLY A 540 22.49 25.78 8.19
CA GLY A 540 22.10 27.15 8.52
C GLY A 540 20.99 27.70 7.65
N ILE A 541 20.39 26.88 6.77
CA ILE A 541 19.30 27.30 5.89
C ILE A 541 18.11 27.77 6.75
N LYS A 542 17.62 28.97 6.44
CA LYS A 542 16.53 29.62 7.16
C LYS A 542 15.20 29.42 6.45
N GLY A 543 14.15 29.14 7.22
CA GLY A 543 12.80 28.92 6.71
C GLY A 543 12.04 27.88 7.52
N ASN A 544 10.86 27.50 7.02
CA ASN A 544 10.11 26.38 7.56
C ASN A 544 10.59 25.09 6.89
N ILE A 545 11.34 24.25 7.59
CA ILE A 545 11.94 23.03 7.04
C ILE A 545 11.14 21.82 7.52
N ILE A 546 10.60 21.08 6.56
CA ILE A 546 9.79 19.87 6.81
C ILE A 546 10.25 18.71 5.92
N ALA A 547 9.94 17.49 6.34
CA ALA A 547 10.12 16.29 5.54
C ALA A 547 8.78 15.62 5.21
N SER A 548 8.63 15.13 3.99
CA SER A 548 7.41 14.49 3.50
C SER A 548 7.28 13.02 3.91
N ALA A 549 8.36 12.41 4.42
CA ALA A 549 8.42 10.98 4.72
C ALA A 549 8.15 10.10 3.48
N GLY A 550 8.63 10.56 2.31
CA GLY A 550 8.52 9.89 1.01
C GLY A 550 7.99 10.81 -0.11
N ILE A 551 8.47 10.60 -1.34
CA ILE A 551 8.10 11.43 -2.51
C ILE A 551 6.60 11.53 -2.77
N ALA A 552 5.86 10.44 -2.55
CA ALA A 552 4.42 10.37 -2.85
C ALA A 552 3.60 11.35 -1.99
N ASN A 553 4.11 11.74 -0.82
CA ASN A 553 3.42 12.63 0.10
C ASN A 553 3.65 14.12 -0.20
N LEU A 554 4.66 14.47 -1.03
CA LEU A 554 4.96 15.87 -1.40
C LEU A 554 3.71 16.60 -1.93
N ARG A 555 2.96 15.94 -2.83
CA ARG A 555 1.73 16.49 -3.44
C ARG A 555 0.59 16.73 -2.45
N ASN A 556 0.64 16.10 -1.28
CA ASN A 556 -0.40 16.22 -0.25
C ASN A 556 -0.18 17.42 0.66
N TYR A 557 0.91 18.16 0.50
CA TYR A 557 1.08 19.44 1.18
C TYR A 557 -0.05 20.39 0.75
N SER A 558 -0.57 21.15 1.72
CA SER A 558 -1.68 22.09 1.52
C SER A 558 -1.14 23.50 1.70
N PRO A 559 -0.60 24.10 0.63
CA PRO A 559 -0.02 25.43 0.71
C PRO A 559 -1.08 26.51 0.90
N PHE A 560 -0.70 27.65 1.47
CA PHE A 560 -1.51 28.86 1.36
C PHE A 560 -1.25 29.55 0.00
N PRO A 561 -2.21 30.35 -0.51
CA PRO A 561 -2.02 31.06 -1.78
C PRO A 561 -0.77 31.96 -1.77
N GLY A 562 0.10 31.78 -2.75
CA GLY A 562 1.37 32.49 -2.88
C GLY A 562 2.51 31.96 -2.00
N GLU A 563 2.32 30.82 -1.31
CA GLU A 563 3.39 30.21 -0.51
C GLU A 563 4.58 29.82 -1.38
N LYS A 564 5.79 30.20 -0.96
CA LYS A 564 7.04 29.88 -1.66
C LYS A 564 7.56 28.56 -1.13
N ILE A 565 7.74 27.59 -2.02
CA ILE A 565 8.14 26.24 -1.67
C ILE A 565 9.39 25.84 -2.43
N ILE A 566 10.43 25.45 -1.71
CA ILE A 566 11.57 24.73 -2.27
C ILE A 566 11.38 23.24 -2.00
N ILE A 567 11.36 22.43 -3.04
CA ILE A 567 11.38 20.97 -2.93
C ILE A 567 12.84 20.53 -3.06
N ALA A 568 13.44 20.15 -1.93
CA ALA A 568 14.80 19.62 -1.87
C ALA A 568 14.74 18.12 -2.19
N ALA A 569 14.91 17.80 -3.48
CA ALA A 569 14.76 16.46 -4.01
C ALA A 569 16.12 15.76 -4.17
N ASP A 570 16.09 14.44 -4.09
CA ASP A 570 17.26 13.62 -4.34
C ASP A 570 17.62 13.66 -5.84
N ASN A 571 18.92 13.60 -6.14
CA ASN A 571 19.41 13.55 -7.52
C ASN A 571 19.68 12.10 -7.92
N ASP A 572 18.63 11.38 -8.31
CA ASP A 572 18.76 10.03 -8.86
C ASP A 572 18.87 10.09 -10.38
N SER A 573 20.09 10.23 -10.88
CA SER A 573 20.42 10.26 -12.32
C SER A 573 20.02 8.99 -13.08
N LYS A 574 19.76 7.88 -12.35
CA LYS A 574 19.39 6.56 -12.91
C LYS A 574 17.89 6.26 -12.83
N ASN A 575 17.10 7.10 -12.16
CA ASN A 575 15.68 6.84 -11.91
C ASN A 575 14.80 7.97 -12.48
N PRO A 576 14.33 7.85 -13.74
CA PRO A 576 13.44 8.85 -14.33
C PRO A 576 12.06 8.92 -13.65
N ILE A 577 11.66 7.90 -12.88
CA ILE A 577 10.36 7.83 -12.20
C ILE A 577 10.31 8.73 -10.97
N THR A 578 11.35 8.73 -10.13
CA THR A 578 11.44 9.60 -8.95
C THR A 578 11.43 11.08 -9.35
N ASN A 579 12.21 11.43 -10.38
CA ASN A 579 12.27 12.76 -10.96
C ASN A 579 10.90 13.24 -11.49
N ASN A 580 10.18 12.39 -12.20
CA ASN A 580 8.84 12.71 -12.69
C ASN A 580 7.82 12.88 -11.56
N THR A 581 7.95 12.10 -10.47
CA THR A 581 7.07 12.21 -9.30
C THR A 581 7.24 13.54 -8.58
N VAL A 582 8.48 13.99 -8.39
CA VAL A 582 8.80 15.29 -7.81
C VAL A 582 8.25 16.44 -8.68
N ILE A 583 8.43 16.36 -10.01
CA ILE A 583 7.90 17.37 -10.95
C ILE A 583 6.37 17.42 -10.90
N LYS A 584 5.69 16.26 -10.86
CA LYS A 584 4.22 16.19 -10.73
C LYS A 584 3.75 16.76 -9.39
N ALA A 585 4.47 16.49 -8.31
CA ALA A 585 4.17 17.05 -7.00
C ALA A 585 4.30 18.58 -7.00
N ALA A 586 5.39 19.12 -7.56
CA ALA A 586 5.59 20.55 -7.74
C ALA A 586 4.41 21.22 -8.46
N LYS A 587 4.04 20.70 -9.65
CA LYS A 587 2.87 21.18 -10.41
C LYS A 587 1.57 21.10 -9.62
N THR A 588 1.40 20.06 -8.80
CA THR A 588 0.22 19.93 -7.94
C THR A 588 0.17 21.03 -6.89
N LEU A 589 1.30 21.37 -6.28
CA LEU A 589 1.38 22.46 -5.31
C LEU A 589 1.17 23.82 -5.99
N GLU A 590 1.66 24.01 -7.22
CA GLU A 590 1.39 25.20 -8.03
C GLU A 590 -0.09 25.37 -8.36
N MET A 591 -0.77 24.29 -8.74
CA MET A 591 -2.23 24.29 -8.95
C MET A 591 -3.01 24.61 -7.66
N LYS A 592 -2.44 24.32 -6.48
CA LYS A 592 -2.97 24.72 -5.17
C LYS A 592 -2.60 26.16 -4.78
N GLY A 593 -1.92 26.90 -5.65
CA GLY A 593 -1.58 28.31 -5.48
C GLY A 593 -0.19 28.57 -4.91
N ALA A 594 0.69 27.57 -4.76
CA ALA A 594 2.08 27.79 -4.35
C ALA A 594 2.95 28.28 -5.53
N ILE A 595 4.11 28.84 -5.19
CA ILE A 595 5.21 29.08 -6.12
C ILE A 595 6.30 28.08 -5.78
N THR A 596 6.60 27.15 -6.69
CA THR A 596 7.53 26.06 -6.39
C THR A 596 8.86 26.18 -7.12
N CYS A 597 9.92 25.69 -6.48
CA CYS A 597 11.23 25.48 -7.10
C CYS A 597 11.75 24.10 -6.67
N ILE A 598 12.25 23.31 -7.61
CA ILE A 598 12.87 22.01 -7.32
C ILE A 598 14.37 22.20 -7.32
N VAL A 599 15.02 21.78 -6.23
CA VAL A 599 16.47 21.89 -6.06
C VAL A 599 17.04 20.52 -5.72
N LYS A 600 18.19 20.20 -6.33
CA LYS A 600 18.85 18.90 -6.20
C LYS A 600 20.36 19.06 -5.98
N PRO A 601 21.04 18.10 -5.34
CA PRO A 601 22.49 18.03 -5.34
C PRO A 601 23.07 17.94 -6.76
N PRO A 602 24.29 18.44 -7.02
CA PRO A 602 24.91 18.39 -8.35
C PRO A 602 25.29 16.97 -8.77
N GLU A 603 25.74 16.16 -7.82
CA GLU A 603 26.08 14.75 -8.04
C GLU A 603 24.93 13.83 -7.62
N ASN A 604 25.04 12.54 -7.98
CA ASN A 604 24.01 11.55 -7.67
C ASN A 604 23.90 11.29 -6.17
N GLY A 605 22.71 11.40 -5.60
CA GLY A 605 22.43 11.19 -4.17
C GLY A 605 21.55 12.27 -3.55
N ASP A 606 21.49 12.28 -2.22
CA ASP A 606 20.70 13.23 -1.43
C ASP A 606 21.56 14.37 -0.84
N PHE A 607 20.92 15.39 -0.23
CA PHE A 607 21.67 16.47 0.43
C PHE A 607 22.46 15.99 1.66
N ASN A 608 22.15 14.85 2.25
CA ASN A 608 22.96 14.29 3.34
C ASN A 608 24.27 13.66 2.80
N ASN A 609 24.25 13.06 1.61
CA ASN A 609 25.46 12.64 0.90
C ASN A 609 26.34 13.85 0.56
N LEU A 610 25.72 14.95 0.10
CA LEU A 610 26.43 16.20 -0.17
C LEU A 610 27.04 16.80 1.11
N LEU A 611 26.31 16.79 2.24
CA LEU A 611 26.83 17.22 3.53
C LEU A 611 28.08 16.42 3.94
N GLN A 612 28.01 15.09 3.82
CA GLN A 612 29.11 14.20 4.22
C GLN A 612 30.37 14.34 3.35
N SER A 613 30.18 14.63 2.05
CA SER A 613 31.29 14.70 1.09
C SER A 613 31.88 16.09 0.94
N CYS A 614 31.05 17.14 1.00
CA CYS A 614 31.45 18.52 0.66
C CYS A 614 31.17 19.54 1.78
N GLY A 615 30.57 19.12 2.90
CA GLY A 615 30.29 20.00 4.04
C GLY A 615 29.09 20.92 3.85
N ASP A 616 28.80 21.71 4.87
CA ASP A 616 27.62 22.57 5.01
C ASP A 616 27.56 23.72 3.98
N GLN A 617 28.72 24.29 3.62
CA GLN A 617 28.78 25.39 2.65
C GLN A 617 28.24 24.99 1.28
N SER A 618 28.51 23.75 0.84
CA SER A 618 28.05 23.24 -0.46
C SER A 618 26.51 23.22 -0.58
N ILE A 619 25.81 23.00 0.54
CA ILE A 619 24.34 23.03 0.59
C ILE A 619 23.84 24.48 0.52
N ARG A 620 24.48 25.41 1.23
CA ARG A 620 24.16 26.84 1.20
C ARG A 620 24.29 27.41 -0.21
N ASP A 621 25.39 27.10 -0.89
CA ASP A 621 25.69 27.59 -2.24
C ASP A 621 24.61 27.20 -3.26
N ILE A 622 23.89 26.11 -3.01
CA ILE A 622 22.80 25.62 -3.88
C ILE A 622 21.45 26.22 -3.49
N ILE A 623 21.13 26.28 -2.20
CA ILE A 623 19.76 26.59 -1.73
C ILE A 623 19.55 28.10 -1.55
N GLU A 624 20.52 28.84 -1.00
CA GLU A 624 20.38 30.27 -0.69
C GLU A 624 20.13 31.16 -1.93
N PRO A 625 20.75 30.90 -3.09
CA PRO A 625 20.42 31.63 -4.32
C PRO A 625 18.96 31.47 -4.73
N GLU A 626 18.40 30.27 -4.60
CA GLU A 626 17.00 29.98 -4.94
C GLU A 626 16.03 30.62 -3.93
N ILE A 627 16.37 30.64 -2.64
CA ILE A 627 15.63 31.41 -1.63
C ILE A 627 15.62 32.90 -2.02
N THR A 628 16.77 33.45 -2.41
CA THR A 628 16.89 34.86 -2.81
C THR A 628 16.05 35.17 -4.04
N LYS A 629 16.08 34.29 -5.04
CA LYS A 629 15.29 34.41 -6.28
C LYS A 629 13.79 34.40 -6.02
N LEU A 630 13.30 33.45 -5.22
CA LEU A 630 11.89 33.37 -4.82
C LEU A 630 11.47 34.53 -3.94
N THR A 631 12.39 35.10 -3.15
CA THR A 631 12.12 36.28 -2.32
C THR A 631 11.94 37.53 -3.19
N LYS A 632 12.86 37.78 -4.14
CA LYS A 632 12.87 38.96 -5.03
C LYS A 632 11.81 38.94 -6.15
N ALA A 633 11.49 37.78 -6.73
CA ALA A 633 10.53 37.68 -7.84
C ALA A 633 9.15 38.29 -7.50
N VAL A 634 8.77 38.30 -6.23
CA VAL A 634 7.48 38.82 -5.73
C VAL A 634 7.50 40.34 -5.48
N GLU A 635 8.66 40.94 -5.22
CA GLU A 635 8.77 42.41 -5.08
C GLU A 635 8.55 43.10 -6.43
N ALA A 636 9.03 42.50 -7.53
CA ALA A 636 8.78 42.97 -8.89
C ALA A 636 7.31 42.80 -9.35
N THR A 637 6.61 41.74 -8.90
CA THR A 637 5.19 41.53 -9.23
C THR A 637 4.27 42.51 -8.48
N LYS A 638 4.64 42.91 -7.26
CA LYS A 638 3.92 43.97 -6.51
C LYS A 638 4.07 45.35 -7.16
N LEU A 639 5.25 45.68 -7.70
CA LEU A 639 5.48 46.94 -8.41
C LEU A 639 4.64 47.03 -9.70
N THR A 640 4.60 45.97 -10.50
CA THR A 640 3.82 45.90 -11.75
C THR A 640 2.30 45.88 -11.53
N GLN A 641 1.79 45.26 -10.47
CA GLN A 641 0.37 45.37 -10.09
C GLN A 641 -0.02 46.77 -9.61
N THR A 642 0.90 47.53 -9.02
CA THR A 642 0.62 48.90 -8.57
C THR A 642 0.54 49.86 -9.76
N GLU A 643 1.37 49.67 -10.78
CA GLU A 643 1.31 50.43 -12.04
C GLU A 643 0.05 50.09 -12.86
N ASN A 644 -0.32 48.80 -12.96
CA ASN A 644 -1.53 48.39 -13.69
C ASN A 644 -2.83 48.86 -13.00
N ASN A 645 -2.91 48.82 -11.67
CA ASN A 645 -4.04 49.36 -10.91
C ASN A 645 -4.17 50.90 -11.01
N SER A 646 -3.06 51.59 -11.28
CA SER A 646 -3.07 53.04 -11.50
C SER A 646 -3.60 53.39 -12.89
N ILE A 647 -3.29 52.58 -13.90
CA ILE A 647 -3.78 52.74 -15.28
C ILE A 647 -5.28 52.38 -15.37
N GLU A 648 -5.73 51.32 -14.69
CA GLU A 648 -7.15 50.95 -14.63
C GLU A 648 -8.01 52.01 -13.93
N LYS A 649 -7.54 52.60 -12.81
CA LYS A 649 -8.23 53.71 -12.15
C LYS A 649 -8.36 54.96 -13.03
N GLN A 650 -7.36 55.26 -13.87
CA GLN A 650 -7.41 56.38 -14.80
C GLN A 650 -8.45 56.16 -15.92
N ASN A 651 -8.58 54.92 -16.40
CA ASN A 651 -9.55 54.53 -17.41
C ASN A 651 -10.99 54.49 -16.87
N ASP A 652 -11.19 54.04 -15.62
CA ASP A 652 -12.49 54.05 -14.96
C ASP A 652 -13.00 55.48 -14.70
N ILE A 653 -12.12 56.41 -14.30
CA ILE A 653 -12.51 57.83 -14.12
C ILE A 653 -12.94 58.47 -15.44
N THR A 654 -12.34 58.07 -16.57
CA THR A 654 -12.67 58.58 -17.90
C THR A 654 -14.04 58.04 -18.37
N ASN A 655 -14.29 56.74 -18.16
CA ASN A 655 -15.59 56.11 -18.46
C ASN A 655 -16.74 56.63 -17.58
N VAL A 656 -16.48 56.92 -16.30
CA VAL A 656 -17.49 57.49 -15.40
C VAL A 656 -17.85 58.92 -15.79
N LYS A 657 -16.91 59.73 -16.28
CA LYS A 657 -17.19 61.08 -16.81
C LYS A 657 -18.04 61.04 -18.09
N GLU A 658 -17.81 60.08 -18.99
CA GLU A 658 -18.66 59.90 -20.17
C GLU A 658 -20.09 59.43 -19.82
N LEU A 659 -20.21 58.53 -18.84
CA LEU A 659 -21.51 58.05 -18.36
C LEU A 659 -22.31 59.14 -17.61
N TYR A 660 -21.63 60.03 -16.88
CA TYR A 660 -22.26 61.17 -16.22
C TYR A 660 -22.76 62.22 -17.23
N ASN A 661 -21.99 62.52 -18.28
CA ASN A 661 -22.41 63.45 -19.32
C ASN A 661 -23.59 62.91 -20.17
N LYS A 662 -23.63 61.60 -20.44
CA LYS A 662 -24.76 60.95 -21.12
C LYS A 662 -26.04 60.97 -20.27
N SER A 663 -25.94 60.70 -18.97
CA SER A 663 -27.09 60.68 -18.07
C SER A 663 -27.67 62.08 -17.79
N SER A 664 -26.83 63.12 -17.72
CA SER A 664 -27.30 64.51 -17.65
C SER A 664 -28.08 64.95 -18.90
N SER A 665 -27.68 64.53 -20.11
CA SER A 665 -28.42 64.87 -21.33
C SER A 665 -29.82 64.22 -21.40
N LEU A 666 -29.93 62.97 -20.90
CA LEU A 666 -31.19 62.23 -20.81
C LEU A 666 -32.14 62.83 -19.77
N TYR A 667 -31.61 63.39 -18.68
CA TYR A 667 -32.39 64.05 -17.64
C TYR A 667 -33.05 65.35 -18.13
N TYR A 668 -32.33 66.19 -18.89
CA TYR A 668 -32.90 67.41 -19.47
C TYR A 668 -33.88 67.14 -20.62
N SER A 669 -33.73 66.02 -21.34
CA SER A 669 -34.71 65.63 -22.37
C SER A 669 -36.05 65.20 -21.77
N LYS A 670 -36.03 64.47 -20.64
CA LYS A 670 -37.25 64.03 -19.94
C LYS A 670 -38.05 65.18 -19.33
N GLN A 671 -37.40 66.18 -18.71
CA GLN A 671 -38.11 67.35 -18.19
C GLN A 671 -38.82 68.17 -19.28
N LYS A 672 -38.28 68.17 -20.52
CA LYS A 672 -38.87 68.89 -21.65
C LYS A 672 -40.09 68.17 -22.23
N GLU A 673 -40.17 66.84 -22.08
CA GLU A 673 -41.35 66.05 -22.45
C GLU A 673 -42.44 66.12 -21.37
N GLU A 674 -42.08 66.07 -20.09
CA GLU A 674 -43.05 66.21 -18.98
C GLU A 674 -43.71 67.60 -18.95
N ALA A 675 -42.96 68.67 -19.23
CA ALA A 675 -43.53 70.02 -19.35
C ALA A 675 -44.48 70.20 -20.56
N LYS A 676 -44.31 69.39 -21.63
CA LYS A 676 -45.25 69.39 -22.77
C LYS A 676 -46.55 68.65 -22.44
N VAL A 677 -46.49 67.60 -21.63
CA VAL A 677 -47.66 66.83 -21.21
C VAL A 677 -48.52 67.63 -20.23
N GLU A 678 -47.92 68.37 -19.29
CA GLU A 678 -48.67 69.23 -18.36
C GLU A 678 -49.37 70.41 -19.06
N ALA A 679 -48.79 70.97 -20.12
CA ALA A 679 -49.42 72.03 -20.91
C ALA A 679 -50.67 71.54 -21.70
N ILE A 680 -50.72 70.26 -22.06
CA ILE A 680 -51.87 69.67 -22.78
C ILE A 680 -53.02 69.35 -21.81
N VAL A 681 -52.71 68.95 -20.57
CA VAL A 681 -53.71 68.65 -19.53
C VAL A 681 -54.33 69.94 -18.95
N GLY A 682 -53.59 71.05 -18.93
CA GLY A 682 -54.10 72.36 -18.48
C GLY A 682 -55.06 73.06 -19.45
N ALA A 683 -55.10 72.68 -20.73
CA ALA A 683 -55.97 73.30 -21.74
C ALA A 683 -57.34 72.61 -21.91
N SER A 684 -57.65 71.58 -21.11
CA SER A 684 -58.95 70.88 -21.10
C SER A 684 -59.69 70.99 -19.76
N ARG A 685 -59.47 72.07 -19.00
CA ARG A 685 -60.29 72.46 -17.84
C ARG A 685 -60.70 73.92 -17.92
#